data_AF-A1U8P5-F1
#
_entry.id   AF-A1U8P5-F1
#
_cell.length_a   1.000
_cell.length_b   1.000
_cell.length_c   1.000
_cell.angle_alpha   90.00
_cell.angle_beta   90.00
_cell.angle_gamma   90.00
#
_symmetry.space_group_name_H-M   'P 1'
#
loop_
_entity.id
_entity.type
_entity.pdbx_description
1 polymer ?
#
loop_
_entity_poly.entity_id
_entity_poly.type
_entity_poly.pdbx_seq_one_letter_code
_entity_poly.pdbx_strand_id
1 'polypeptide(L)'
;MDMGMRSKSKAWVNEFLFIRGMISGPDGSPLYLYHVTDEEFAYLPTLLRQTLPDIESPVHSVYWSAAFCLFVAEKYRREYDGTNLGWSWEGFEKPLSIKLPSLRHSEIVRKGLEFWRRPIRLRTNGHDYLGSLFDEGGLPWRLIQSDTHGFGRAVRGTISNYYRVQQLGGDIASTVSNYAQYFPQTFRTHEKYLLIASIVEWLMGIAEAHPIASIEDPADYLDEHAPDWRKLSPLPVSEGNARNLINEWLKDAGKSRSEKKRIEADEKNFSCDHWLKGTYENWALETEVFLPSELSISLEGAPIQSTRVEVAFYEGDELLRRSGIVHGKVNDDRSQITLKINNRVIRVGRVNPELPLTVQLLSNGQRIDAFYFEGSEVDFASLPLIFIEDGGQLKLASTASTTLAASYALVRVPPALSSEDLSKSELLGSDQLGAEWIRVSEDITFVGADSRVVVRFDPNAVITKPTLAGTVSLYDTLPNLVYRGWPNLRATGNEDNQDISLFANGKSLEFDYQKNEVGSFSLSAVAKGGETVLRRKIGVIPKDLRVISVPASTHSSAKIILRSVRKLAVHILDDSIRAETQLIDDGCEITLEPIVRGKVPQKVNVALSDGLHPGEPVILRLPYPRTGAQLYDDVGTEVKGGLISLDQLIGMSMTLTPKPDTREQFFVSLELVCPQLPNFRRHYPFTVNAQAQRISLYAFEEDIQQMLGTTSNQDAFVRISVETDRILKQLNIVRYDARLEGPLPAGRLEVVTDTPCDSASSVRVSGMRLDDPRAIPVEVPERVSQGVGMGVFEIPPKMMKNGPWLLFPPAESSLKFRPTVWVTEDSANTSESHVNTLHSAAKAFHPVHNPNAFDQVIWAMARDFSHSGWDYLRALKEQYSTLPLSAFESWKALANNTSAIAAAVFRLEFDPAFCRRLSNELAVIWETVNVQTWIDVRAGQSNFLVDQGIPEELAEKLVEDRISSVATAIPCFMHLSNYLREPKHVNLEQVPYVFAKICFEDLRRNHADDQRWPEWFKVELTNWIHQQSFPAEITTLPDVGFSRAVAYLPVFMAAVTAGKTNFSDLTESLPELKFAVRVLSDFDRDAWYEPTYSLVLSNLLLETEE
;
A
#
# COMPACT_ATOMS: atom_id res chain seq x y z
N MET A 1 -10.53 57.28 47.54
CA MET A 1 -10.72 56.09 48.40
C MET A 1 -10.81 54.90 47.48
N ASP A 2 -9.69 54.24 47.24
CA ASP A 2 -9.69 53.01 46.44
C ASP A 2 -10.05 51.82 47.32
N MET A 3 -11.25 51.28 47.11
CA MET A 3 -11.49 49.86 47.36
C MET A 3 -11.39 49.15 46.03
N GLY A 4 -10.34 48.35 45.85
CA GLY A 4 -10.10 47.65 44.60
C GLY A 4 -11.25 46.70 44.29
N MET A 5 -12.03 47.02 43.24
CA MET A 5 -12.97 46.06 42.66
C MET A 5 -12.16 44.85 42.17
N ARG A 6 -12.28 43.73 42.87
CA ARG A 6 -11.80 42.44 42.37
C ARG A 6 -12.62 42.12 41.11
N SER A 7 -12.01 42.29 39.94
CA SER A 7 -12.59 41.86 38.66
C SER A 7 -13.09 40.41 38.79
N LYS A 8 -14.37 40.20 38.49
CA LYS A 8 -14.99 38.87 38.60
C LYS A 8 -14.41 37.92 37.56
N SER A 9 -13.98 38.42 36.40
CA SER A 9 -13.37 37.59 35.35
C SER A 9 -12.03 37.02 35.84
N LYS A 10 -11.18 37.85 36.46
CA LYS A 10 -9.95 37.39 37.12
C LYS A 10 -10.21 36.41 38.27
N ALA A 11 -11.23 36.67 39.10
CA ALA A 11 -11.56 35.79 40.21
C ALA A 11 -12.00 34.40 39.70
N TRP A 12 -12.95 34.37 38.75
CA TRP A 12 -13.51 33.13 38.22
C TRP A 12 -12.48 32.32 37.42
N VAL A 13 -11.66 32.94 36.56
CA VAL A 13 -10.63 32.19 35.81
C VAL A 13 -9.59 31.57 36.75
N ASN A 14 -9.20 32.26 37.82
CA ASN A 14 -8.31 31.70 38.84
C ASN A 14 -8.95 30.54 39.62
N GLU A 15 -10.24 30.64 39.94
CA GLU A 15 -11.00 29.59 40.64
C GLU A 15 -11.21 28.35 39.76
N PHE A 16 -11.59 28.56 38.50
CA PHE A 16 -11.73 27.55 37.44
C PHE A 16 -10.45 26.71 37.26
N LEU A 17 -9.29 27.37 37.22
CA LEU A 17 -7.97 26.74 37.17
C LEU A 17 -7.62 26.02 38.48
N PHE A 18 -7.89 26.65 39.63
CA PHE A 18 -7.57 26.09 40.96
C PHE A 18 -8.32 24.79 41.25
N ILE A 19 -9.61 24.71 40.90
CA ILE A 19 -10.43 23.48 41.00
C ILE A 19 -9.81 22.32 40.20
N ARG A 20 -9.07 22.63 39.13
CA ARG A 20 -8.38 21.68 38.24
C ARG A 20 -6.91 21.46 38.61
N GLY A 21 -6.47 21.95 39.78
CA GLY A 21 -5.09 21.82 40.27
C GLY A 21 -4.07 22.75 39.59
N MET A 22 -4.50 23.60 38.65
CA MET A 22 -3.62 24.44 37.81
C MET A 22 -3.18 25.73 38.52
N ILE A 23 -2.43 25.57 39.62
CA ILE A 23 -1.99 26.67 40.51
C ILE A 23 -1.03 27.64 39.80
N SER A 24 -0.23 27.15 38.85
CA SER A 24 0.77 27.94 38.10
C SER A 24 0.20 28.72 36.90
N GLY A 25 -1.13 28.78 36.75
CA GLY A 25 -1.81 29.21 35.52
C GLY A 25 -2.09 28.04 34.57
N PRO A 26 -2.65 28.31 33.39
CA PRO A 26 -2.95 27.27 32.39
C PRO A 26 -1.68 26.56 31.91
N ASP A 27 -1.84 25.30 31.55
CA ASP A 27 -0.78 24.40 31.08
C ASP A 27 -0.33 24.71 29.64
N GLY A 28 -1.28 24.83 28.72
CA GLY A 28 -1.12 24.88 27.26
C GLY A 28 -2.05 23.91 26.51
N SER A 29 -2.82 23.08 27.22
CA SER A 29 -3.81 22.16 26.65
C SER A 29 -4.90 22.89 25.85
N PRO A 30 -5.50 22.26 24.82
CA PRO A 30 -6.66 22.84 24.14
C PRO A 30 -7.86 23.10 25.07
N LEU A 31 -8.63 24.15 24.80
CA LEU A 31 -9.67 24.64 25.73
C LEU A 31 -10.75 23.60 26.07
N TYR A 32 -11.07 22.66 25.18
CA TYR A 32 -12.04 21.58 25.45
C TYR A 32 -11.56 20.55 26.50
N LEU A 33 -10.25 20.38 26.69
CA LEU A 33 -9.67 19.49 27.71
C LEU A 33 -9.73 20.09 29.12
N TYR A 34 -10.13 21.35 29.28
CA TYR A 34 -10.45 21.90 30.59
C TYR A 34 -11.80 21.38 31.13
N HIS A 35 -12.50 20.47 30.44
CA HIS A 35 -13.74 19.83 30.90
C HIS A 35 -14.71 20.82 31.59
N VAL A 36 -15.15 21.85 30.87
CA VAL A 36 -16.06 22.87 31.42
C VAL A 36 -17.40 22.21 31.73
N THR A 37 -17.81 22.25 32.99
CA THR A 37 -19.08 21.66 33.45
C THR A 37 -20.29 22.44 32.92
N ASP A 38 -21.47 21.83 32.96
CA ASP A 38 -22.71 22.46 32.51
C ASP A 38 -23.08 23.70 33.34
N GLU A 39 -22.74 23.70 34.65
CA GLU A 39 -22.92 24.85 35.54
C GLU A 39 -21.96 26.01 35.21
N GLU A 40 -20.67 25.70 35.00
CA GLU A 40 -19.67 26.69 34.57
C GLU A 40 -20.02 27.29 33.20
N PHE A 41 -20.44 26.46 32.24
CA PHE A 41 -20.86 26.91 30.91
C PHE A 41 -22.12 27.79 30.97
N ALA A 42 -23.12 27.44 31.80
CA ALA A 42 -24.30 28.27 32.02
C ALA A 42 -23.96 29.62 32.70
N TYR A 43 -22.89 29.67 33.51
CA TYR A 43 -22.44 30.89 34.18
C TYR A 43 -21.65 31.84 33.28
N LEU A 44 -20.83 31.32 32.35
CA LEU A 44 -19.95 32.12 31.47
C LEU A 44 -20.61 33.33 30.78
N PRO A 45 -21.80 33.23 30.15
CA PRO A 45 -22.48 34.39 29.57
C PRO A 45 -22.87 35.47 30.59
N THR A 46 -23.12 35.07 31.83
CA THR A 46 -23.51 35.96 32.93
C THR A 46 -22.29 36.62 33.56
N LEU A 47 -21.18 35.90 33.67
CA LEU A 47 -19.88 36.47 34.04
C LEU A 47 -19.46 37.57 33.05
N LEU A 48 -19.33 37.22 31.76
CA LEU A 48 -18.80 38.10 30.72
C LEU A 48 -19.60 39.41 30.59
N ARG A 49 -20.93 39.35 30.75
CA ARG A 49 -21.83 40.52 30.79
C ARG A 49 -21.63 41.40 32.03
N GLN A 50 -21.37 40.82 33.20
CA GLN A 50 -21.10 41.58 34.42
C GLN A 50 -19.70 42.25 34.40
N THR A 51 -18.80 41.79 33.52
CA THR A 51 -17.41 42.25 33.45
C THR A 51 -17.05 42.98 32.16
N LEU A 52 -18.03 43.47 31.37
CA LEU A 52 -17.74 44.21 30.12
C LEU A 52 -16.72 45.36 30.24
N PRO A 53 -16.65 46.14 31.35
CA PRO A 53 -15.59 47.14 31.53
C PRO A 53 -14.17 46.57 31.59
N ASP A 54 -13.98 45.29 31.89
CA ASP A 54 -12.65 44.66 31.92
C ASP A 54 -12.01 44.62 30.53
N ILE A 55 -12.79 44.66 29.43
CA ILE A 55 -12.30 44.64 28.04
C ILE A 55 -11.26 45.74 27.78
N GLU A 56 -11.45 46.92 28.38
CA GLU A 56 -10.57 48.09 28.20
C GLU A 56 -9.56 48.25 29.36
N SER A 57 -9.62 47.37 30.37
CA SER A 57 -8.69 47.40 31.50
C SER A 57 -7.30 46.88 31.12
N PRO A 58 -6.21 47.64 31.38
CA PRO A 58 -4.84 47.17 31.19
C PRO A 58 -4.50 45.91 31.99
N VAL A 59 -5.21 45.64 33.10
CA VAL A 59 -4.93 44.53 34.04
C VAL A 59 -5.95 43.40 33.93
N HIS A 60 -7.18 43.68 33.49
CA HIS A 60 -8.27 42.69 33.46
C HIS A 60 -8.69 42.24 32.06
N SER A 61 -8.30 42.96 31.00
CA SER A 61 -8.67 42.58 29.62
C SER A 61 -8.15 41.21 29.20
N VAL A 62 -7.02 40.75 29.76
CA VAL A 62 -6.50 39.39 29.54
C VAL A 62 -7.42 38.31 30.11
N TYR A 63 -7.95 38.49 31.33
CA TYR A 63 -8.86 37.52 31.97
C TYR A 63 -10.25 37.52 31.33
N TRP A 64 -10.77 38.69 30.93
CA TRP A 64 -12.00 38.77 30.13
C TRP A 64 -11.82 38.07 28.78
N SER A 65 -10.69 38.30 28.11
CA SER A 65 -10.38 37.66 26.82
C SER A 65 -10.25 36.13 26.94
N ALA A 66 -9.59 35.64 28.00
CA ALA A 66 -9.47 34.22 28.29
C ALA A 66 -10.85 33.56 28.47
N ALA A 67 -11.71 34.13 29.31
CA ALA A 67 -13.07 33.64 29.54
C ALA A 67 -13.97 33.74 28.29
N PHE A 68 -13.77 34.76 27.44
CA PHE A 68 -14.49 34.88 26.17
C PHE A 68 -14.07 33.79 25.17
N CYS A 69 -12.77 33.51 25.06
CA CYS A 69 -12.26 32.43 24.19
C CYS A 69 -12.80 31.06 24.62
N LEU A 70 -12.77 30.78 25.92
CA LEU A 70 -13.34 29.56 26.51
C LEU A 70 -14.85 29.43 26.25
N PHE A 71 -15.61 30.53 26.41
CA PHE A 71 -17.04 30.55 26.10
C PHE A 71 -17.34 30.26 24.63
N VAL A 72 -16.59 30.84 23.69
CA VAL A 72 -16.76 30.58 22.25
C VAL A 72 -16.46 29.11 21.92
N ALA A 73 -15.34 28.57 22.41
CA ALA A 73 -14.94 27.19 22.19
C ALA A 73 -15.98 26.19 22.73
N GLU A 74 -16.43 26.37 23.98
CA GLU A 74 -17.46 25.52 24.58
C GLU A 74 -18.83 25.65 23.91
N LYS A 75 -19.25 26.88 23.58
CA LYS A 75 -20.53 27.09 22.88
C LYS A 75 -20.50 26.43 21.51
N TYR A 76 -19.37 26.49 20.81
CA TYR A 76 -19.16 25.77 19.56
C TYR A 76 -19.27 24.25 19.77
N ARG A 77 -18.52 23.69 20.72
CA ARG A 77 -18.54 22.24 21.05
C ARG A 77 -19.95 21.72 21.39
N ARG A 78 -20.71 22.48 22.17
CA ARG A 78 -22.02 22.06 22.74
C ARG A 78 -23.21 22.33 21.83
N GLU A 79 -23.19 23.41 21.05
CA GLU A 79 -24.36 23.86 20.29
C GLU A 79 -24.24 23.80 18.77
N TYR A 80 -23.04 23.68 18.19
CA TYR A 80 -22.89 23.70 16.73
C TYR A 80 -23.50 22.46 16.06
N ASP A 81 -24.40 22.72 15.13
CA ASP A 81 -25.23 21.75 14.39
C ASP A 81 -25.10 21.93 12.87
N GLY A 82 -24.07 22.67 12.42
CA GLY A 82 -23.84 22.97 11.00
C GLY A 82 -24.82 23.96 10.36
N THR A 83 -25.87 24.41 11.06
CA THR A 83 -26.96 25.21 10.46
C THR A 83 -27.31 26.49 11.22
N ASN A 84 -27.46 26.43 12.56
CA ASN A 84 -27.93 27.56 13.37
C ASN A 84 -26.79 28.44 13.90
N LEU A 85 -25.62 27.86 14.16
CA LEU A 85 -24.38 28.60 14.45
C LEU A 85 -23.58 28.77 13.17
N GLY A 86 -23.86 29.85 12.43
CA GLY A 86 -23.09 30.23 11.24
C GLY A 86 -21.65 30.66 11.56
N TRP A 87 -20.83 30.83 10.52
CA TRP A 87 -19.41 31.23 10.64
C TRP A 87 -19.26 32.75 10.93
N SER A 88 -19.91 33.23 11.99
CA SER A 88 -19.95 34.64 12.38
C SER A 88 -19.91 34.83 13.89
N TRP A 89 -19.43 36.01 14.31
CA TRP A 89 -19.39 36.39 15.74
C TRP A 89 -20.78 36.57 16.37
N GLU A 90 -21.83 36.79 15.57
CA GLU A 90 -23.18 37.11 16.07
C GLU A 90 -23.76 36.04 17.01
N GLY A 91 -23.50 34.76 16.73
CA GLY A 91 -23.95 33.64 17.59
C GLY A 91 -23.35 33.66 19.01
N PHE A 92 -22.22 34.33 19.18
CA PHE A 92 -21.48 34.45 20.45
C PHE A 92 -21.67 35.82 21.10
N GLU A 93 -21.82 36.88 20.30
CA GLU A 93 -22.09 38.24 20.78
C GLU A 93 -23.53 38.43 21.28
N LYS A 94 -24.51 37.78 20.64
CA LYS A 94 -25.94 37.90 20.97
C LYS A 94 -26.29 37.44 22.40
N PRO A 95 -25.81 36.29 22.92
CA PRO A 95 -25.95 35.93 24.34
C PRO A 95 -25.36 36.97 25.32
N LEU A 96 -24.29 37.66 24.89
CA LEU A 96 -23.61 38.69 25.67
C LEU A 96 -24.23 40.08 25.50
N SER A 97 -25.13 40.27 24.53
CA SER A 97 -25.75 41.57 24.18
C SER A 97 -24.72 42.65 23.80
N ILE A 98 -23.64 42.25 23.13
CA ILE A 98 -22.58 43.13 22.61
C ILE A 98 -22.57 43.16 21.08
N LYS A 99 -21.72 44.01 20.51
CA LYS A 99 -21.30 43.95 19.10
C LYS A 99 -19.91 44.56 18.95
N LEU A 100 -18.91 43.78 18.55
CA LEU A 100 -17.52 44.23 18.49
C LEU A 100 -17.06 44.43 17.02
N PRO A 101 -16.13 45.38 16.77
CA PRO A 101 -15.49 45.53 15.46
C PRO A 101 -14.33 44.53 15.29
N SER A 102 -14.01 44.16 14.04
CA SER A 102 -13.02 43.13 13.70
C SER A 102 -11.64 43.30 14.34
N LEU A 103 -11.20 44.55 14.56
CA LEU A 103 -9.95 44.84 15.28
C LEU A 103 -10.01 44.37 16.74
N ARG A 104 -11.12 44.62 17.45
CA ARG A 104 -11.31 44.14 18.83
C ARG A 104 -11.41 42.62 18.87
N HIS A 105 -12.04 41.96 17.90
CA HIS A 105 -11.98 40.48 17.80
C HIS A 105 -10.53 39.99 17.74
N SER A 106 -9.68 40.62 16.91
CA SER A 106 -8.26 40.23 16.79
C SER A 106 -7.45 40.47 18.07
N GLU A 107 -7.73 41.55 18.82
CA GLU A 107 -7.08 41.86 20.10
C GLU A 107 -7.51 40.90 21.21
N ILE A 108 -8.81 40.60 21.30
CA ILE A 108 -9.40 39.72 22.31
C ILE A 108 -8.93 38.29 22.08
N VAL A 109 -9.00 37.76 20.86
CA VAL A 109 -8.53 36.40 20.56
C VAL A 109 -7.03 36.27 20.82
N ARG A 110 -6.22 37.28 20.44
CA ARG A 110 -4.78 37.25 20.72
C ARG A 110 -4.49 37.19 22.21
N LYS A 111 -5.02 38.13 23.01
CA LYS A 111 -4.84 38.15 24.48
C LYS A 111 -5.38 36.89 25.16
N GLY A 112 -6.49 36.35 24.69
CA GLY A 112 -7.13 35.16 25.26
C GLY A 112 -6.31 33.90 25.00
N LEU A 113 -5.93 33.64 23.74
CA LEU A 113 -5.11 32.47 23.40
C LEU A 113 -3.68 32.61 23.95
N GLU A 114 -3.10 33.82 23.99
CA GLU A 114 -1.82 34.11 24.67
C GLU A 114 -1.87 33.76 26.17
N PHE A 115 -2.98 34.08 26.87
CA PHE A 115 -3.19 33.66 28.26
C PHE A 115 -3.23 32.12 28.39
N TRP A 116 -3.98 31.44 27.52
CA TRP A 116 -4.09 29.98 27.48
C TRP A 116 -2.86 29.28 26.87
N ARG A 117 -1.82 30.04 26.46
CA ARG A 117 -0.61 29.56 25.75
C ARG A 117 -0.87 28.85 24.41
N ARG A 118 -1.99 29.15 23.76
CA ARG A 118 -2.43 28.54 22.50
C ARG A 118 -2.02 29.38 21.28
N PRO A 119 -1.61 28.77 20.15
CA PRO A 119 -1.24 29.48 18.94
C PRO A 119 -2.47 30.07 18.20
N ILE A 120 -2.24 31.05 17.32
CA ILE A 120 -3.28 31.58 16.41
C ILE A 120 -3.07 31.00 15.03
N ARG A 121 -4.10 30.33 14.48
CA ARG A 121 -4.04 29.67 13.18
C ARG A 121 -3.75 30.68 12.05
N LEU A 122 -2.84 30.32 11.16
CA LEU A 122 -2.54 31.05 9.93
C LEU A 122 -3.15 30.33 8.72
N ARG A 123 -3.63 31.11 7.75
CA ARG A 123 -3.99 30.66 6.40
C ARG A 123 -3.21 31.49 5.36
N THR A 124 -3.34 31.13 4.09
CA THR A 124 -2.77 31.86 2.93
C THR A 124 -3.05 33.37 2.92
N ASN A 125 -4.14 33.81 3.54
CA ASN A 125 -4.55 35.22 3.61
C ASN A 125 -4.39 35.87 5.01
N GLY A 126 -3.66 35.25 5.95
CA GLY A 126 -3.40 35.78 7.30
C GLY A 126 -4.04 34.98 8.45
N HIS A 127 -4.20 35.62 9.62
CA HIS A 127 -4.71 34.98 10.84
C HIS A 127 -6.21 34.66 10.80
N ASP A 128 -6.57 33.43 11.19
CA ASP A 128 -7.96 32.98 11.32
C ASP A 128 -8.39 32.93 12.80
N TYR A 129 -8.78 34.10 13.33
CA TYR A 129 -9.13 34.25 14.74
C TYR A 129 -10.37 33.47 15.17
N LEU A 130 -11.39 33.33 14.31
CA LEU A 130 -12.60 32.57 14.65
C LEU A 130 -12.38 31.06 14.48
N GLY A 131 -11.67 30.64 13.42
CA GLY A 131 -11.26 29.25 13.23
C GLY A 131 -10.39 28.75 14.38
N SER A 132 -9.45 29.56 14.87
CA SER A 132 -8.63 29.24 16.05
C SER A 132 -9.50 28.86 17.27
N LEU A 133 -10.53 29.65 17.59
CA LEU A 133 -11.43 29.33 18.72
C LEU A 133 -12.32 28.11 18.50
N PHE A 134 -12.58 27.74 17.24
CA PHE A 134 -13.35 26.54 16.90
C PHE A 134 -12.46 25.29 16.90
N ASP A 135 -11.19 25.42 16.53
CA ASP A 135 -10.19 24.36 16.67
C ASP A 135 -10.00 24.00 18.16
N GLU A 136 -9.89 25.01 19.03
CA GLU A 136 -9.89 24.89 20.50
C GLU A 136 -11.17 24.30 21.11
N GLY A 137 -12.27 24.24 20.34
CA GLY A 137 -13.54 23.61 20.74
C GLY A 137 -13.61 22.09 20.51
N GLY A 138 -12.55 21.45 20.03
CA GLY A 138 -12.53 19.98 19.82
C GLY A 138 -13.43 19.53 18.67
N LEU A 139 -14.42 18.68 18.95
CA LEU A 139 -15.43 18.18 17.99
C LEU A 139 -16.87 18.51 18.48
N PRO A 140 -17.78 19.01 17.62
CA PRO A 140 -19.15 19.36 18.01
C PRO A 140 -20.02 18.16 18.35
N TRP A 141 -20.58 18.14 19.56
CA TRP A 141 -21.25 16.96 20.11
C TRP A 141 -22.52 16.58 19.34
N ARG A 142 -23.31 17.57 18.92
CA ARG A 142 -24.54 17.35 18.11
C ARG A 142 -24.25 16.71 16.75
N LEU A 143 -23.06 16.96 16.18
CA LEU A 143 -22.62 16.41 14.91
C LEU A 143 -21.96 15.02 15.04
N ILE A 144 -21.55 14.65 16.26
CA ILE A 144 -21.11 13.29 16.61
C ILE A 144 -22.31 12.37 16.82
N GLN A 145 -23.35 12.83 17.52
CA GLN A 145 -24.50 12.03 17.92
C GLN A 145 -25.54 11.73 16.82
N SER A 146 -25.47 12.40 15.68
CA SER A 146 -26.43 12.19 14.59
C SER A 146 -26.00 11.02 13.70
N ASP A 147 -26.77 9.92 13.69
CA ASP A 147 -26.54 8.75 12.82
C ASP A 147 -26.52 9.09 11.31
N THR A 148 -27.10 10.22 10.91
CA THR A 148 -27.09 10.71 9.53
C THR A 148 -25.88 11.59 9.20
N HIS A 149 -25.08 12.00 10.19
CA HIS A 149 -23.98 12.94 10.01
C HIS A 149 -22.61 12.24 9.88
N GLY A 150 -21.66 12.92 9.23
CA GLY A 150 -20.39 12.34 8.79
C GLY A 150 -19.50 11.76 9.89
N PHE A 151 -19.47 12.35 11.08
CA PHE A 151 -18.53 11.94 12.14
C PHE A 151 -18.85 10.56 12.74
N GLY A 152 -20.11 10.27 13.07
CA GLY A 152 -20.48 8.94 13.58
C GLY A 152 -20.21 7.83 12.56
N ARG A 153 -20.46 8.12 11.27
CA ARG A 153 -20.11 7.23 10.14
C ARG A 153 -18.60 7.04 10.02
N ALA A 154 -17.80 8.11 10.16
CA ALA A 154 -16.34 8.03 10.11
C ALA A 154 -15.77 7.19 11.26
N VAL A 155 -16.30 7.33 12.48
CA VAL A 155 -15.85 6.53 13.64
C VAL A 155 -16.23 5.06 13.46
N ARG A 156 -17.51 4.71 13.26
CA ARG A 156 -17.94 3.30 13.04
C ARG A 156 -17.20 2.67 11.83
N GLY A 157 -17.08 3.41 10.74
CA GLY A 157 -16.36 2.97 9.54
C GLY A 157 -14.86 2.79 9.75
N THR A 158 -14.21 3.61 10.57
CA THR A 158 -12.77 3.46 10.86
C THR A 158 -12.53 2.32 11.87
N ILE A 159 -13.42 2.11 12.86
CA ILE A 159 -13.40 0.95 13.78
C ILE A 159 -13.52 -0.38 13.01
N SER A 160 -14.49 -0.47 12.10
CA SER A 160 -14.68 -1.62 11.20
C SER A 160 -13.44 -1.94 10.37
N ASN A 161 -12.65 -0.91 10.03
CA ASN A 161 -11.48 -1.03 9.18
C ASN A 161 -10.13 -1.00 9.94
N TYR A 162 -10.11 -0.81 11.27
CA TYR A 162 -8.92 -0.45 12.05
C TYR A 162 -7.74 -1.43 11.85
N TYR A 163 -7.94 -2.72 12.13
CA TYR A 163 -6.87 -3.71 11.96
C TYR A 163 -6.52 -3.95 10.49
N ARG A 164 -7.44 -3.74 9.55
CA ARG A 164 -7.15 -3.77 8.11
C ARG A 164 -6.22 -2.64 7.71
N VAL A 165 -6.40 -1.45 8.27
CA VAL A 165 -5.53 -0.29 8.05
C VAL A 165 -4.14 -0.56 8.65
N GLN A 166 -4.07 -1.04 9.89
CA GLN A 166 -2.80 -1.43 10.53
C GLN A 166 -2.05 -2.53 9.74
N GLN A 167 -2.73 -3.60 9.30
CA GLN A 167 -2.13 -4.68 8.51
C GLN A 167 -1.64 -4.25 7.12
N LEU A 168 -2.17 -3.14 6.58
CA LEU A 168 -1.70 -2.52 5.33
C LEU A 168 -0.61 -1.47 5.57
N GLY A 169 -0.20 -1.23 6.83
CA GLY A 169 0.71 -0.15 7.23
C GLY A 169 0.12 1.26 7.09
N GLY A 170 -1.19 1.36 6.84
CA GLY A 170 -1.88 2.58 6.46
C GLY A 170 -2.11 3.56 7.61
N ASP A 171 -2.61 4.73 7.24
CA ASP A 171 -2.94 5.82 8.17
C ASP A 171 -4.46 5.81 8.51
N ILE A 172 -4.75 5.90 9.80
CA ILE A 172 -6.10 5.92 10.38
C ILE A 172 -6.75 7.31 10.18
N ALA A 173 -5.98 8.41 10.25
CA ALA A 173 -6.44 9.74 9.89
C ALA A 173 -6.72 9.86 8.37
N SER A 174 -5.91 9.22 7.52
CA SER A 174 -6.25 9.03 6.08
C SER A 174 -7.49 8.15 5.89
N THR A 175 -7.75 7.19 6.78
CA THR A 175 -9.00 6.41 6.73
C THR A 175 -10.21 7.28 7.06
N VAL A 176 -10.09 8.15 8.06
CA VAL A 176 -11.07 9.19 8.40
C VAL A 176 -11.26 10.20 7.26
N SER A 177 -10.20 10.58 6.54
CA SER A 177 -10.28 11.60 5.48
C SER A 177 -11.16 11.17 4.29
N ASN A 178 -11.36 9.88 4.05
CA ASN A 178 -12.34 9.37 3.08
C ASN A 178 -13.78 9.85 3.37
N TYR A 179 -14.10 10.15 4.63
CA TYR A 179 -15.39 10.67 5.06
C TYR A 179 -15.46 12.21 5.03
N ALA A 180 -14.38 12.91 4.68
CA ALA A 180 -14.28 14.37 4.71
C ALA A 180 -15.33 15.09 3.84
N GLN A 181 -15.84 14.45 2.79
CA GLN A 181 -16.96 14.97 2.00
C GLN A 181 -18.24 15.20 2.84
N TYR A 182 -18.43 14.41 3.90
CA TYR A 182 -19.55 14.52 4.85
C TYR A 182 -19.25 15.46 6.03
N PHE A 183 -18.05 16.04 6.12
CA PHE A 183 -17.69 16.99 7.17
C PHE A 183 -17.88 18.45 6.69
N PRO A 184 -18.25 19.39 7.58
CA PRO A 184 -18.17 20.83 7.28
C PRO A 184 -16.74 21.24 6.92
N GLN A 185 -16.58 22.25 6.06
CA GLN A 185 -15.27 22.58 5.44
C GLN A 185 -14.11 22.77 6.43
N THR A 186 -14.34 23.36 7.60
CA THR A 186 -13.27 23.60 8.59
C THR A 186 -12.84 22.36 9.37
N PHE A 187 -13.58 21.25 9.30
CA PHE A 187 -13.15 19.94 9.80
C PHE A 187 -12.38 19.12 8.75
N ARG A 188 -12.21 19.65 7.53
CA ARG A 188 -11.42 19.00 6.47
C ARG A 188 -9.94 19.33 6.61
N THR A 189 -9.38 19.04 7.78
CA THR A 189 -7.99 19.34 8.15
C THR A 189 -7.39 18.16 8.89
N HIS A 190 -6.09 17.90 8.68
CA HIS A 190 -5.39 16.72 9.18
C HIS A 190 -5.43 16.63 10.72
N GLU A 191 -5.39 17.77 11.40
CA GLU A 191 -5.45 17.86 12.87
C GLU A 191 -6.79 17.33 13.41
N LYS A 192 -7.90 17.61 12.69
CA LYS A 192 -9.23 17.08 13.04
C LYS A 192 -9.39 15.61 12.63
N TYR A 193 -8.67 15.14 11.60
CA TYR A 193 -8.62 13.71 11.27
C TYR A 193 -7.82 12.92 12.31
N LEU A 194 -6.68 13.44 12.78
CA LEU A 194 -5.89 12.89 13.89
C LEU A 194 -6.72 12.80 15.18
N LEU A 195 -7.51 13.82 15.51
CA LEU A 195 -8.39 13.77 16.68
C LEU A 195 -9.43 12.64 16.57
N ILE A 196 -10.06 12.46 15.40
CA ILE A 196 -10.99 11.35 15.16
C ILE A 196 -10.28 9.98 15.15
N ALA A 197 -9.06 9.91 14.61
CA ALA A 197 -8.24 8.70 14.66
C ALA A 197 -7.88 8.32 16.11
N SER A 198 -7.47 9.30 16.95
CA SER A 198 -7.16 9.08 18.37
C SER A 198 -8.36 8.56 19.18
N ILE A 199 -9.59 8.96 18.82
CA ILE A 199 -10.82 8.44 19.41
C ILE A 199 -10.99 6.95 19.07
N VAL A 200 -10.73 6.56 17.81
CA VAL A 200 -10.76 5.16 17.39
C VAL A 200 -9.67 4.36 18.10
N GLU A 201 -8.44 4.86 18.12
CA GLU A 201 -7.29 4.25 18.83
C GLU A 201 -7.57 3.97 20.30
N TRP A 202 -8.16 4.95 21.02
CA TRP A 202 -8.58 4.81 22.41
C TRP A 202 -9.68 3.73 22.58
N LEU A 203 -10.72 3.74 21.74
CA LEU A 203 -11.79 2.72 21.75
C LEU A 203 -11.26 1.31 21.46
N MET A 204 -10.34 1.19 20.50
CA MET A 204 -9.73 -0.09 20.12
C MET A 204 -8.77 -0.59 21.20
N GLY A 205 -7.97 0.28 21.81
CA GLY A 205 -7.11 -0.07 22.95
C GLY A 205 -7.90 -0.56 24.17
N ILE A 206 -9.03 0.07 24.48
CA ILE A 206 -9.98 -0.42 25.51
C ILE A 206 -10.53 -1.80 25.12
N ALA A 207 -10.94 -1.98 23.86
CA ALA A 207 -11.42 -3.27 23.36
C ALA A 207 -10.34 -4.35 23.31
N GLU A 208 -9.04 -4.00 23.27
CA GLU A 208 -7.91 -4.91 23.39
C GLU A 208 -7.59 -5.27 24.84
N ALA A 209 -7.62 -4.32 25.77
CA ALA A 209 -7.40 -4.57 27.20
C ALA A 209 -8.53 -5.37 27.85
N HIS A 210 -9.79 -5.13 27.46
CA HIS A 210 -10.98 -5.64 28.15
C HIS A 210 -11.86 -6.57 27.29
N PRO A 211 -12.70 -7.45 27.88
CA PRO A 211 -13.56 -8.40 27.16
C PRO A 211 -14.86 -7.75 26.64
N ILE A 212 -14.77 -6.56 26.05
CA ILE A 212 -15.88 -5.66 25.70
C ILE A 212 -16.98 -6.32 24.84
N ALA A 213 -16.61 -7.22 23.92
CA ALA A 213 -17.52 -7.80 22.94
C ALA A 213 -18.73 -8.56 23.53
N SER A 214 -18.61 -9.06 24.76
CA SER A 214 -19.65 -9.84 25.46
C SER A 214 -20.37 -9.06 26.57
N ILE A 215 -20.19 -7.74 26.65
CA ILE A 215 -20.70 -6.90 27.76
C ILE A 215 -21.91 -6.06 27.30
N GLU A 216 -22.97 -6.05 28.11
CA GLU A 216 -24.21 -5.34 27.78
C GLU A 216 -24.09 -3.82 27.94
N ASP A 217 -23.48 -3.33 29.02
CA ASP A 217 -23.05 -1.94 29.18
C ASP A 217 -21.52 -1.86 29.40
N PRO A 218 -20.72 -1.63 28.35
CA PRO A 218 -19.27 -1.47 28.46
C PRO A 218 -18.82 -0.35 29.41
N ALA A 219 -19.55 0.76 29.52
CA ALA A 219 -19.17 1.90 30.35
C ALA A 219 -19.28 1.60 31.85
N ASP A 220 -20.34 0.93 32.33
CA ASP A 220 -20.40 0.51 33.74
C ASP A 220 -19.28 -0.47 34.10
N TYR A 221 -18.97 -1.41 33.19
CA TYR A 221 -17.86 -2.34 33.40
C TYR A 221 -16.51 -1.62 33.54
N LEU A 222 -16.25 -0.61 32.69
CA LEU A 222 -15.02 0.20 32.74
C LEU A 222 -14.96 1.13 33.94
N ASP A 223 -16.09 1.60 34.45
CA ASP A 223 -16.14 2.40 35.69
C ASP A 223 -15.72 1.59 36.92
N GLU A 224 -16.01 0.29 36.94
CA GLU A 224 -15.56 -0.64 38.00
C GLU A 224 -14.12 -1.14 37.77
N HIS A 225 -13.76 -1.50 36.53
CA HIS A 225 -12.52 -2.24 36.23
C HIS A 225 -11.35 -1.38 35.71
N ALA A 226 -11.61 -0.15 35.27
CA ALA A 226 -10.62 0.76 34.69
C ALA A 226 -11.00 2.24 34.96
N PRO A 227 -11.20 2.67 36.22
CA PRO A 227 -11.90 3.92 36.57
C PRO A 227 -11.31 5.21 35.97
N ASP A 228 -10.04 5.20 35.58
CA ASP A 228 -9.37 6.34 34.92
C ASP A 228 -9.60 6.43 33.40
N TRP A 229 -10.33 5.48 32.79
CA TRP A 229 -10.53 5.40 31.32
C TRP A 229 -11.09 6.70 30.69
N ARG A 230 -11.91 7.45 31.44
CA ARG A 230 -12.45 8.76 31.02
C ARG A 230 -11.41 9.88 31.02
N LYS A 231 -10.38 9.82 31.88
CA LYS A 231 -9.28 10.80 31.91
C LYS A 231 -8.35 10.64 30.72
N LEU A 232 -8.18 9.40 30.27
CA LEU A 232 -7.39 9.05 29.08
C LEU A 232 -8.17 9.22 27.77
N SER A 233 -9.39 9.77 27.81
CA SER A 233 -10.21 9.97 26.61
C SER A 233 -9.80 11.24 25.85
N PRO A 234 -9.58 11.17 24.53
CA PRO A 234 -9.45 12.36 23.68
C PRO A 234 -10.79 13.11 23.47
N LEU A 235 -11.88 12.68 24.13
CA LEU A 235 -13.15 13.40 24.18
C LEU A 235 -13.55 13.76 25.63
N PRO A 236 -14.13 14.95 25.85
CA PRO A 236 -14.71 15.31 27.15
C PRO A 236 -16.05 14.56 27.35
N VAL A 237 -15.98 13.34 27.87
CA VAL A 237 -17.14 12.46 28.16
C VAL A 237 -17.92 12.95 29.39
N SER A 238 -18.77 13.96 29.20
CA SER A 238 -19.77 14.39 30.19
C SER A 238 -21.00 13.46 30.17
N GLU A 239 -21.59 13.19 31.34
CA GLU A 239 -22.63 12.18 31.52
C GLU A 239 -23.98 12.48 30.82
N GLY A 240 -24.85 11.45 30.80
CA GLY A 240 -26.12 11.46 30.08
C GLY A 240 -25.93 11.03 28.62
N ASN A 241 -25.98 11.97 27.69
CA ASN A 241 -26.19 11.66 26.27
C ASN A 241 -24.95 11.09 25.54
N ALA A 242 -23.77 11.10 26.16
CA ALA A 242 -22.54 10.57 25.55
C ALA A 242 -22.41 9.04 25.63
N ARG A 243 -22.93 8.44 26.71
CA ARG A 243 -22.63 7.06 27.10
C ARG A 243 -23.12 6.01 26.11
N ASN A 244 -24.35 6.14 25.60
CA ASN A 244 -24.94 5.17 24.68
C ASN A 244 -24.11 5.00 23.39
N LEU A 245 -23.67 6.13 22.81
CA LEU A 245 -22.87 6.13 21.58
C LEU A 245 -21.49 5.50 21.79
N ILE A 246 -20.85 5.78 22.93
CA ILE A 246 -19.57 5.15 23.30
C ILE A 246 -19.75 3.65 23.51
N ASN A 247 -20.85 3.21 24.14
CA ASN A 247 -21.17 1.79 24.32
C ASN A 247 -21.40 1.05 23.00
N GLU A 248 -22.00 1.69 21.99
CA GLU A 248 -22.11 1.13 20.64
C GLU A 248 -20.74 0.99 19.97
N TRP A 249 -19.95 2.06 19.96
CA TRP A 249 -18.61 2.06 19.34
C TRP A 249 -17.66 1.05 20.01
N LEU A 250 -17.74 0.90 21.34
CA LEU A 250 -17.00 -0.12 22.10
C LEU A 250 -17.42 -1.55 21.69
N LYS A 251 -18.70 -1.80 21.47
CA LYS A 251 -19.19 -3.10 20.95
C LYS A 251 -18.70 -3.37 19.53
N ASP A 252 -18.70 -2.37 18.65
CA ASP A 252 -18.16 -2.49 17.29
C ASP A 252 -16.64 -2.73 17.29
N ALA A 253 -15.89 -2.09 18.21
CA ALA A 253 -14.47 -2.36 18.44
C ALA A 253 -14.24 -3.81 18.91
N GLY A 254 -15.10 -4.33 19.79
CA GLY A 254 -15.11 -5.73 20.22
C GLY A 254 -15.35 -6.73 19.08
N LYS A 255 -16.25 -6.42 18.13
CA LYS A 255 -16.45 -7.22 16.90
C LYS A 255 -15.19 -7.19 16.02
N SER A 256 -14.66 -6.00 15.75
CA SER A 256 -13.45 -5.79 14.94
C SER A 256 -12.25 -6.59 15.49
N ARG A 257 -12.06 -6.61 16.82
CA ARG A 257 -11.05 -7.43 17.49
C ARG A 257 -11.29 -8.93 17.33
N SER A 258 -12.54 -9.36 17.30
CA SER A 258 -12.88 -10.77 17.15
C SER A 258 -12.53 -11.29 15.75
N GLU A 259 -12.75 -10.50 14.70
CA GLU A 259 -12.33 -10.87 13.33
C GLU A 259 -10.80 -10.81 13.15
N LYS A 260 -10.09 -9.84 13.77
CA LYS A 260 -8.61 -9.83 13.85
C LYS A 260 -8.08 -11.17 14.35
N LYS A 261 -8.60 -11.65 15.49
CA LYS A 261 -8.17 -12.93 16.09
C LYS A 261 -8.37 -14.14 15.19
N ARG A 262 -9.35 -14.12 14.28
CA ARG A 262 -9.60 -15.23 13.34
C ARG A 262 -8.62 -15.24 12.16
N ILE A 263 -8.19 -14.05 11.73
CA ILE A 263 -7.07 -13.88 10.78
C ILE A 263 -5.76 -14.30 11.45
N GLU A 264 -5.53 -13.92 12.71
CA GLU A 264 -4.34 -14.30 13.50
C GLU A 264 -4.31 -15.79 13.85
N ALA A 265 -5.48 -16.44 13.99
CA ALA A 265 -5.62 -17.89 14.17
C ALA A 265 -5.64 -18.67 12.84
N ASP A 266 -5.26 -18.03 11.73
CA ASP A 266 -5.04 -18.66 10.42
C ASP A 266 -6.30 -19.29 9.77
N GLU A 267 -7.51 -19.02 10.30
CA GLU A 267 -8.79 -19.59 9.83
C GLU A 267 -9.12 -19.23 8.36
N LYS A 268 -8.59 -18.11 7.86
CA LYS A 268 -8.83 -17.59 6.50
C LYS A 268 -7.71 -17.88 5.50
N ASN A 269 -6.71 -18.70 5.84
CA ASN A 269 -5.56 -18.90 4.96
C ASN A 269 -5.97 -19.41 3.55
N PHE A 270 -5.57 -18.65 2.53
CA PHE A 270 -5.94 -18.84 1.12
C PHE A 270 -7.45 -18.77 0.80
N SER A 271 -8.27 -18.10 1.63
CA SER A 271 -9.62 -17.68 1.24
C SER A 271 -9.62 -16.28 0.62
N CYS A 272 -10.76 -15.86 0.08
CA CYS A 272 -11.00 -14.47 -0.31
C CYS A 272 -12.42 -13.95 0.01
N ASP A 273 -12.52 -12.64 0.22
CA ASP A 273 -13.76 -11.88 0.35
C ASP A 273 -13.86 -10.90 -0.84
N HIS A 274 -15.05 -10.68 -1.42
CA HIS A 274 -15.20 -9.77 -2.59
C HIS A 274 -16.07 -8.56 -2.26
N TRP A 275 -15.69 -7.40 -2.80
CA TRP A 275 -16.32 -6.10 -2.56
C TRP A 275 -16.73 -5.45 -3.89
N LEU A 276 -17.95 -4.92 -3.96
CA LEU A 276 -18.44 -4.21 -5.14
C LEU A 276 -17.82 -2.80 -5.24
N LYS A 277 -17.47 -2.41 -6.47
CA LYS A 277 -17.00 -1.06 -6.84
C LYS A 277 -17.79 -0.54 -8.04
N GLY A 278 -17.80 0.79 -8.21
CA GLY A 278 -18.43 1.46 -9.34
C GLY A 278 -19.94 1.69 -9.17
N THR A 279 -20.65 1.84 -10.28
CA THR A 279 -22.11 1.93 -10.35
C THR A 279 -22.71 0.63 -10.89
N TYR A 280 -24.02 0.44 -10.83
CA TYR A 280 -24.68 -0.75 -11.39
C TYR A 280 -24.40 -0.94 -12.90
N GLU A 281 -24.27 0.17 -13.64
CA GLU A 281 -23.90 0.18 -15.07
C GLU A 281 -22.43 -0.22 -15.31
N ASN A 282 -21.53 0.29 -14.46
CA ASN A 282 -20.07 0.16 -14.58
C ASN A 282 -19.52 -0.46 -13.29
N TRP A 283 -19.90 -1.70 -13.02
CA TRP A 283 -19.51 -2.42 -11.81
C TRP A 283 -18.16 -3.13 -11.97
N ALA A 284 -17.45 -3.27 -10.87
CA ALA A 284 -16.23 -4.08 -10.78
C ALA A 284 -16.14 -4.75 -9.40
N LEU A 285 -15.29 -5.78 -9.29
CA LEU A 285 -15.01 -6.44 -8.01
C LEU A 285 -13.58 -6.13 -7.55
N GLU A 286 -13.46 -5.72 -6.29
CA GLU A 286 -12.21 -5.73 -5.54
C GLU A 286 -12.21 -6.98 -4.66
N THR A 287 -11.27 -7.89 -4.90
CA THR A 287 -11.11 -9.11 -4.10
C THR A 287 -10.05 -8.88 -3.03
N GLU A 288 -10.38 -9.20 -1.80
CA GLU A 288 -9.52 -9.19 -0.64
C GLU A 288 -9.08 -10.61 -0.33
N VAL A 289 -7.78 -10.87 -0.39
CA VAL A 289 -7.18 -12.21 -0.23
C VAL A 289 -6.40 -12.30 1.07
N PHE A 290 -6.45 -13.49 1.69
CA PHE A 290 -5.88 -13.75 3.01
C PHE A 290 -4.73 -14.77 2.93
N LEU A 291 -3.57 -14.41 3.48
CA LEU A 291 -2.36 -15.24 3.50
C LEU A 291 -2.05 -15.77 4.92
N PRO A 292 -1.37 -16.92 5.04
CA PRO A 292 -0.73 -17.34 6.29
C PRO A 292 0.32 -16.33 6.75
N SER A 293 0.72 -16.42 8.02
CA SER A 293 1.86 -15.66 8.56
C SER A 293 3.22 -16.17 8.06
N GLU A 294 3.28 -17.44 7.64
CA GLU A 294 4.50 -18.12 7.19
C GLU A 294 4.17 -19.08 6.03
N LEU A 295 5.02 -19.11 5.00
CA LEU A 295 4.94 -20.03 3.86
C LEU A 295 6.18 -20.91 3.81
N SER A 296 6.03 -22.23 3.82
CA SER A 296 7.15 -23.18 3.75
C SER A 296 7.06 -24.03 2.48
N ILE A 297 8.06 -23.90 1.60
CA ILE A 297 8.03 -24.35 0.21
C ILE A 297 9.09 -25.43 0.00
N SER A 298 8.68 -26.59 -0.53
CA SER A 298 9.59 -27.66 -0.96
C SER A 298 10.27 -27.31 -2.28
N LEU A 299 11.59 -27.45 -2.36
CA LEU A 299 12.38 -27.04 -3.52
C LEU A 299 12.57 -28.15 -4.57
N GLU A 300 12.06 -29.36 -4.33
CA GLU A 300 12.11 -30.55 -5.20
C GLU A 300 13.47 -30.86 -5.88
N GLY A 301 14.59 -30.40 -5.30
CA GLY A 301 15.94 -30.57 -5.85
C GLY A 301 16.36 -29.53 -6.90
N ALA A 302 15.57 -28.48 -7.13
CA ALA A 302 15.99 -27.28 -7.86
C ALA A 302 16.68 -26.31 -6.88
N PRO A 303 17.99 -26.03 -7.02
CA PRO A 303 18.67 -25.09 -6.12
C PRO A 303 18.16 -23.67 -6.38
N ILE A 304 17.63 -23.02 -5.35
CA ILE A 304 17.28 -21.60 -5.42
C ILE A 304 18.53 -20.75 -5.61
N GLN A 305 18.40 -19.71 -6.43
CA GLN A 305 19.48 -18.80 -6.81
C GLN A 305 19.45 -17.49 -6.00
N SER A 306 18.48 -17.34 -5.11
CA SER A 306 18.37 -16.23 -4.16
C SER A 306 17.39 -16.61 -3.05
N THR A 307 17.56 -16.03 -1.87
CA THR A 307 16.56 -15.99 -0.79
C THR A 307 15.54 -14.86 -0.99
N ARG A 308 15.78 -13.93 -1.93
CA ARG A 308 14.90 -12.81 -2.28
C ARG A 308 13.74 -13.34 -3.15
N VAL A 309 12.56 -13.52 -2.54
CA VAL A 309 11.35 -14.03 -3.22
C VAL A 309 10.32 -12.91 -3.38
N GLU A 310 9.86 -12.71 -4.60
CA GLU A 310 8.83 -11.75 -4.97
C GLU A 310 7.44 -12.41 -4.94
N VAL A 311 6.44 -11.66 -4.45
CA VAL A 311 5.05 -12.12 -4.23
C VAL A 311 4.11 -11.38 -5.19
N ALA A 312 3.57 -12.12 -6.17
CA ALA A 312 2.77 -11.58 -7.27
C ALA A 312 1.39 -12.26 -7.38
N PHE A 313 0.37 -11.52 -7.84
CA PHE A 313 -1.04 -11.94 -7.89
C PHE A 313 -1.52 -11.96 -9.34
N TYR A 314 -2.05 -13.12 -9.75
CA TYR A 314 -2.41 -13.41 -11.13
C TYR A 314 -3.85 -13.90 -11.25
N GLU A 315 -4.57 -13.39 -12.23
CA GLU A 315 -5.90 -13.81 -12.64
C GLU A 315 -5.78 -14.67 -13.91
N GLY A 316 -5.80 -16.00 -13.73
CA GLY A 316 -5.23 -16.90 -14.74
C GLY A 316 -3.74 -16.62 -14.94
N ASP A 317 -3.36 -16.18 -16.15
CA ASP A 317 -1.98 -15.74 -16.48
C ASP A 317 -1.79 -14.22 -16.38
N GLU A 318 -2.87 -13.44 -16.21
CA GLU A 318 -2.80 -11.97 -16.23
C GLU A 318 -2.31 -11.45 -14.87
N LEU A 319 -1.23 -10.67 -14.87
CA LEU A 319 -0.70 -10.08 -13.65
C LEU A 319 -1.57 -8.90 -13.21
N LEU A 320 -2.29 -9.04 -12.09
CA LEU A 320 -3.13 -7.96 -11.56
C LEU A 320 -2.40 -7.05 -10.57
N ARG A 321 -1.52 -7.61 -9.73
CA ARG A 321 -0.86 -6.88 -8.64
C ARG A 321 0.40 -7.61 -8.17
N ARG A 322 1.35 -6.89 -7.54
CA ARG A 322 2.32 -7.50 -6.61
C ARG A 322 2.22 -6.91 -5.21
N SER A 323 2.74 -7.65 -4.23
CA SER A 323 2.97 -7.16 -2.86
C SER A 323 4.43 -6.78 -2.58
N GLY A 324 5.31 -6.99 -3.56
CA GLY A 324 6.75 -6.76 -3.44
C GLY A 324 7.48 -8.01 -2.97
N ILE A 325 8.53 -7.83 -2.19
CA ILE A 325 9.56 -8.84 -1.92
C ILE A 325 9.60 -9.23 -0.45
N VAL A 326 9.89 -10.51 -0.20
CA VAL A 326 10.06 -11.17 1.09
C VAL A 326 11.37 -11.97 1.03
N HIS A 327 12.21 -11.88 2.07
CA HIS A 327 13.39 -12.72 2.19
C HIS A 327 13.04 -14.03 2.92
N GLY A 328 13.55 -15.14 2.39
CA GLY A 328 13.31 -16.48 2.93
C GLY A 328 14.52 -17.08 3.64
N LYS A 329 14.26 -17.89 4.67
CA LYS A 329 15.28 -18.70 5.34
C LYS A 329 15.30 -20.10 4.74
N VAL A 330 16.50 -20.61 4.48
CA VAL A 330 16.73 -21.94 3.90
C VAL A 330 17.07 -22.91 5.04
N ASN A 331 16.61 -24.15 4.96
CA ASN A 331 16.99 -25.19 5.93
C ASN A 331 18.39 -25.77 5.66
N ASP A 332 18.98 -26.45 6.66
CA ASP A 332 20.37 -26.93 6.61
C ASP A 332 20.71 -27.85 5.41
N ASP A 333 19.73 -28.58 4.87
CA ASP A 333 19.91 -29.47 3.71
C ASP A 333 19.48 -28.84 2.36
N ARG A 334 19.06 -27.57 2.38
CA ARG A 334 18.55 -26.79 1.23
C ARG A 334 17.39 -27.47 0.47
N SER A 335 16.60 -28.31 1.15
CA SER A 335 15.38 -28.90 0.59
C SER A 335 14.14 -27.99 0.69
N GLN A 336 14.17 -26.98 1.57
CA GLN A 336 13.02 -26.13 1.89
C GLN A 336 13.44 -24.66 2.06
N ILE A 337 12.57 -23.75 1.63
CA ILE A 337 12.64 -22.32 1.97
C ILE A 337 11.37 -21.89 2.72
N THR A 338 11.55 -21.09 3.78
CA THR A 338 10.47 -20.57 4.63
C THR A 338 10.43 -19.04 4.56
N LEU A 339 9.28 -18.49 4.18
CA LEU A 339 9.04 -17.05 3.97
C LEU A 339 8.11 -16.51 5.06
N LYS A 340 8.49 -15.39 5.69
CA LYS A 340 7.63 -14.68 6.66
C LYS A 340 6.75 -13.64 5.95
N ILE A 341 5.44 -13.78 6.03
CA ILE A 341 4.48 -12.89 5.36
C ILE A 341 3.95 -11.86 6.35
N ASN A 342 4.50 -10.64 6.29
CA ASN A 342 4.07 -9.53 7.16
C ASN A 342 2.69 -8.99 6.74
N ASN A 343 2.47 -8.73 5.45
CA ASN A 343 1.20 -8.20 4.93
C ASN A 343 0.24 -9.34 4.57
N ARG A 344 -0.53 -9.79 5.55
CA ARG A 344 -1.42 -10.97 5.44
C ARG A 344 -2.74 -10.74 4.69
N VAL A 345 -3.13 -9.49 4.45
CA VAL A 345 -4.38 -9.13 3.76
C VAL A 345 -4.07 -8.19 2.62
N ILE A 346 -4.47 -8.56 1.40
CA ILE A 346 -4.10 -7.86 0.16
C ILE A 346 -5.36 -7.64 -0.70
N ARG A 347 -5.50 -6.46 -1.32
CA ARG A 347 -6.61 -6.12 -2.22
C ARG A 347 -6.19 -6.15 -3.68
N VAL A 348 -6.99 -6.78 -4.52
CA VAL A 348 -6.76 -6.94 -5.96
C VAL A 348 -8.04 -6.55 -6.71
N GLY A 349 -7.96 -5.50 -7.53
CA GLY A 349 -9.03 -5.17 -8.48
C GLY A 349 -9.05 -6.21 -9.60
N ARG A 350 -10.22 -6.79 -9.87
CA ARG A 350 -10.39 -7.90 -10.83
C ARG A 350 -10.70 -7.35 -12.23
N VAL A 351 -10.14 -7.98 -13.26
CA VAL A 351 -10.36 -7.63 -14.67
C VAL A 351 -11.33 -8.62 -15.32
N ASN A 352 -11.14 -9.92 -15.08
CA ASN A 352 -12.06 -10.99 -15.49
C ASN A 352 -12.39 -11.94 -14.31
N PRO A 353 -13.39 -11.60 -13.48
CA PRO A 353 -13.74 -12.35 -12.27
C PRO A 353 -14.05 -13.85 -12.45
N GLU A 354 -14.33 -14.34 -13.66
CA GLU A 354 -14.56 -15.77 -13.92
C GLU A 354 -13.28 -16.62 -13.77
N LEU A 355 -12.10 -15.99 -13.75
CA LEU A 355 -10.81 -16.67 -13.71
C LEU A 355 -10.27 -16.85 -12.28
N PRO A 356 -9.46 -17.91 -12.01
CA PRO A 356 -8.84 -18.14 -10.70
C PRO A 356 -7.90 -16.99 -10.33
N LEU A 357 -8.02 -16.49 -9.10
CA LEU A 357 -7.00 -15.64 -8.50
C LEU A 357 -5.95 -16.53 -7.80
N THR A 358 -4.68 -16.31 -8.13
CA THR A 358 -3.54 -17.04 -7.57
C THR A 358 -2.50 -16.08 -7.02
N VAL A 359 -1.73 -16.53 -6.02
CA VAL A 359 -0.46 -15.91 -5.62
C VAL A 359 0.68 -16.78 -6.13
N GLN A 360 1.60 -16.19 -6.89
CA GLN A 360 2.79 -16.85 -7.43
C GLN A 360 4.02 -16.28 -6.72
N LEU A 361 4.99 -17.14 -6.46
CA LEU A 361 6.22 -16.81 -5.76
C LEU A 361 7.40 -16.94 -6.72
N LEU A 362 8.19 -15.87 -6.87
CA LEU A 362 9.21 -15.72 -7.91
C LEU A 362 10.60 -15.47 -7.30
N SER A 363 11.60 -16.30 -7.60
CA SER A 363 13.02 -16.08 -7.27
C SER A 363 13.75 -15.63 -8.54
N ASN A 364 14.30 -14.41 -8.56
CA ASN A 364 14.89 -13.80 -9.77
C ASN A 364 13.98 -13.91 -11.02
N GLY A 365 12.65 -13.80 -10.82
CA GLY A 365 11.63 -13.93 -11.86
C GLY A 365 11.27 -15.37 -12.24
N GLN A 366 12.01 -16.39 -11.79
CA GLN A 366 11.61 -17.79 -11.94
C GLN A 366 10.57 -18.15 -10.88
N ARG A 367 9.41 -18.67 -11.29
CA ARG A 367 8.40 -19.17 -10.34
C ARG A 367 8.90 -20.41 -9.60
N ILE A 368 8.90 -20.34 -8.27
CA ILE A 368 9.23 -21.46 -7.37
C ILE A 368 7.97 -22.20 -6.91
N ASP A 369 6.86 -21.50 -6.66
CA ASP A 369 5.58 -22.09 -6.22
C ASP A 369 4.39 -21.18 -6.58
N ALA A 370 3.16 -21.68 -6.45
CA ALA A 370 1.94 -20.85 -6.47
C ALA A 370 0.76 -21.49 -5.72
N PHE A 371 -0.05 -20.64 -5.11
CA PHE A 371 -1.26 -21.00 -4.37
C PHE A 371 -2.50 -20.33 -4.96
N TYR A 372 -3.66 -20.99 -4.86
CA TYR A 372 -4.95 -20.52 -5.37
C TYR A 372 -5.85 -20.05 -4.22
N PHE A 373 -6.65 -19.00 -4.45
CA PHE A 373 -7.58 -18.48 -3.45
C PHE A 373 -8.96 -19.12 -3.57
N GLU A 374 -9.35 -19.89 -2.54
CA GLU A 374 -10.61 -20.62 -2.45
C GLU A 374 -11.81 -19.67 -2.55
N GLY A 375 -12.57 -19.83 -3.64
CA GLY A 375 -13.76 -19.00 -3.93
C GLY A 375 -13.51 -17.87 -4.92
N SER A 376 -12.32 -17.74 -5.49
CA SER A 376 -11.96 -16.58 -6.30
C SER A 376 -12.61 -16.48 -7.69
N GLU A 377 -13.05 -17.58 -8.31
CA GLU A 377 -13.85 -17.52 -9.54
C GLU A 377 -15.31 -17.14 -9.24
N VAL A 378 -15.83 -16.17 -9.99
CA VAL A 378 -17.18 -15.63 -9.88
C VAL A 378 -17.87 -15.77 -11.23
N ASP A 379 -18.65 -16.84 -11.41
CA ASP A 379 -19.51 -17.10 -12.59
C ASP A 379 -20.70 -16.10 -12.62
N PHE A 380 -20.42 -14.85 -12.98
CA PHE A 380 -21.42 -13.79 -13.08
C PHE A 380 -22.25 -13.88 -14.37
N ALA A 381 -21.88 -14.75 -15.32
CA ALA A 381 -22.63 -15.00 -16.54
C ALA A 381 -23.83 -15.94 -16.29
N SER A 382 -23.69 -16.93 -15.41
CA SER A 382 -24.69 -17.99 -15.18
C SER A 382 -25.35 -17.93 -13.81
N LEU A 383 -24.73 -17.30 -12.80
CA LEU A 383 -25.20 -17.25 -11.41
C LEU A 383 -25.47 -15.80 -10.95
N PRO A 384 -26.35 -15.57 -9.96
CA PRO A 384 -26.60 -14.24 -9.45
C PRO A 384 -25.47 -13.80 -8.51
N LEU A 385 -25.18 -12.50 -8.41
CA LEU A 385 -24.27 -11.96 -7.41
C LEU A 385 -25.06 -11.36 -6.26
N ILE A 386 -24.97 -11.94 -5.06
CA ILE A 386 -25.76 -11.57 -3.90
C ILE A 386 -24.88 -10.78 -2.91
N PHE A 387 -25.16 -9.49 -2.73
CA PHE A 387 -24.41 -8.57 -1.88
C PHE A 387 -25.19 -8.15 -0.63
N ILE A 388 -24.46 -7.92 0.47
CA ILE A 388 -24.94 -7.33 1.73
C ILE A 388 -24.09 -6.11 2.11
N GLU A 389 -24.62 -5.21 2.94
CA GLU A 389 -23.89 -4.05 3.44
C GLU A 389 -23.01 -4.43 4.66
N ASP A 390 -21.71 -4.15 4.58
CA ASP A 390 -20.70 -4.41 5.62
C ASP A 390 -19.72 -3.22 5.66
N GLY A 391 -19.55 -2.59 6.83
CA GLY A 391 -18.70 -1.40 7.01
C GLY A 391 -19.08 -0.17 6.17
N GLY A 392 -20.27 -0.15 5.56
CA GLY A 392 -20.67 0.86 4.55
C GLY A 392 -20.11 0.60 3.14
N GLN A 393 -19.66 -0.63 2.87
CA GLN A 393 -19.33 -1.16 1.54
C GLN A 393 -20.23 -2.37 1.25
N LEU A 394 -20.30 -2.80 -0.02
CA LEU A 394 -21.13 -3.93 -0.43
C LEU A 394 -20.27 -5.18 -0.61
N LYS A 395 -20.48 -6.18 0.25
CA LYS A 395 -19.73 -7.44 0.29
C LYS A 395 -20.51 -8.56 -0.39
N LEU A 396 -19.84 -9.35 -1.24
CA LEU A 396 -20.44 -10.50 -1.93
C LEU A 396 -20.70 -11.65 -0.94
N ALA A 397 -21.94 -11.76 -0.47
CA ALA A 397 -22.37 -12.82 0.43
C ALA A 397 -22.33 -14.19 -0.27
N SER A 398 -22.83 -14.32 -1.49
CA SER A 398 -22.87 -15.59 -2.23
C SER A 398 -23.07 -15.43 -3.74
N THR A 399 -22.77 -16.50 -4.49
CA THR A 399 -23.23 -16.74 -5.88
C THR A 399 -24.19 -17.93 -5.99
N ALA A 400 -24.47 -18.61 -4.87
CA ALA A 400 -25.29 -19.81 -4.78
C ALA A 400 -26.29 -19.69 -3.62
N SER A 401 -27.15 -20.70 -3.44
CA SER A 401 -28.25 -20.66 -2.46
C SER A 401 -27.72 -20.41 -1.04
N THR A 402 -28.36 -19.49 -0.31
CA THR A 402 -27.85 -19.00 0.97
C THR A 402 -28.94 -18.39 1.86
N THR A 403 -28.69 -18.37 3.17
CA THR A 403 -29.48 -17.61 4.16
C THR A 403 -28.64 -16.47 4.70
N LEU A 404 -29.22 -15.28 4.82
CA LEU A 404 -28.51 -14.02 5.11
C LEU A 404 -28.94 -13.40 6.45
N ALA A 405 -27.97 -13.06 7.28
CA ALA A 405 -28.16 -12.23 8.48
C ALA A 405 -28.14 -10.73 8.13
N ALA A 406 -29.07 -10.32 7.26
CA ALA A 406 -29.22 -8.93 6.80
C ALA A 406 -30.70 -8.55 6.69
N SER A 407 -31.01 -7.25 6.69
CA SER A 407 -32.38 -6.73 6.50
C SER A 407 -32.78 -6.59 5.02
N TYR A 408 -31.79 -6.60 4.12
CA TYR A 408 -31.99 -6.67 2.67
C TYR A 408 -30.71 -7.19 2.00
N ALA A 409 -30.82 -7.59 0.74
CA ALA A 409 -29.70 -7.87 -0.16
C ALA A 409 -29.82 -7.05 -1.44
N LEU A 410 -28.69 -6.83 -2.11
CA LEU A 410 -28.65 -6.36 -3.50
C LEU A 410 -28.23 -7.54 -4.37
N VAL A 411 -29.00 -7.84 -5.41
CA VAL A 411 -28.76 -9.00 -6.28
C VAL A 411 -28.61 -8.54 -7.71
N ARG A 412 -27.50 -8.93 -8.36
CA ARG A 412 -27.35 -8.86 -9.82
C ARG A 412 -27.81 -10.19 -10.41
N VAL A 413 -28.87 -10.18 -11.22
CA VAL A 413 -29.47 -11.36 -11.86
C VAL A 413 -29.06 -11.40 -13.34
N PRO A 414 -28.26 -12.37 -13.79
CA PRO A 414 -27.87 -12.47 -15.19
C PRO A 414 -29.03 -12.94 -16.09
N PRO A 415 -29.00 -12.67 -17.41
CA PRO A 415 -30.02 -13.11 -18.37
C PRO A 415 -30.27 -14.63 -18.44
N ALA A 416 -29.36 -15.44 -17.89
CA ALA A 416 -29.48 -16.89 -17.78
C ALA A 416 -30.49 -17.37 -16.70
N LEU A 417 -30.98 -16.45 -15.85
CA LEU A 417 -31.87 -16.76 -14.73
C LEU A 417 -33.16 -15.91 -14.78
N SER A 418 -34.27 -16.49 -14.36
CA SER A 418 -35.51 -15.76 -14.05
C SER A 418 -35.86 -15.88 -12.57
N SER A 419 -36.46 -14.82 -12.00
CA SER A 419 -37.10 -14.92 -10.67
C SER A 419 -38.42 -15.68 -10.77
N GLU A 420 -38.72 -16.52 -9.79
CA GLU A 420 -40.05 -17.14 -9.64
C GLU A 420 -41.13 -16.13 -9.19
N ASP A 421 -40.73 -15.02 -8.56
CA ASP A 421 -41.63 -13.97 -8.07
C ASP A 421 -40.94 -12.59 -8.11
N LEU A 422 -41.37 -11.74 -9.05
CA LEU A 422 -40.87 -10.37 -9.20
C LEU A 422 -41.51 -9.37 -8.23
N SER A 423 -42.58 -9.75 -7.50
CA SER A 423 -43.28 -8.82 -6.60
C SER A 423 -42.50 -8.52 -5.31
N LYS A 424 -41.49 -9.34 -5.01
CA LYS A 424 -40.60 -9.25 -3.83
C LYS A 424 -39.33 -8.43 -4.07
N SER A 425 -39.21 -7.79 -5.22
CA SER A 425 -37.98 -7.12 -5.67
C SER A 425 -38.21 -5.71 -6.20
N GLU A 426 -37.35 -4.78 -5.81
CA GLU A 426 -37.27 -3.41 -6.32
C GLU A 426 -36.16 -3.36 -7.40
N LEU A 427 -36.50 -2.99 -8.63
CA LEU A 427 -35.53 -2.84 -9.73
C LEU A 427 -34.75 -1.52 -9.58
N LEU A 428 -33.42 -1.60 -9.58
CA LEU A 428 -32.50 -0.47 -9.42
C LEU A 428 -31.85 -0.02 -10.74
N GLY A 429 -31.75 -0.93 -11.72
CA GLY A 429 -31.17 -0.66 -13.04
C GLY A 429 -30.74 -1.95 -13.75
N SER A 430 -30.03 -1.82 -14.87
CA SER A 430 -29.40 -2.94 -15.57
C SER A 430 -27.96 -2.59 -15.97
N ASP A 431 -27.10 -3.59 -16.12
CA ASP A 431 -25.71 -3.39 -16.55
C ASP A 431 -25.52 -3.49 -18.08
N GLN A 432 -24.29 -3.21 -18.55
CA GLN A 432 -23.95 -3.31 -19.98
C GLN A 432 -24.05 -4.74 -20.56
N LEU A 433 -24.13 -5.76 -19.70
CA LEU A 433 -24.27 -7.17 -20.07
C LEU A 433 -25.73 -7.64 -20.07
N GLY A 434 -26.68 -6.73 -19.80
CA GLY A 434 -28.11 -7.01 -19.76
C GLY A 434 -28.60 -7.67 -18.47
N ALA A 435 -27.77 -7.74 -17.43
CA ALA A 435 -28.20 -8.25 -16.12
C ALA A 435 -29.00 -7.20 -15.34
N GLU A 436 -30.03 -7.63 -14.63
CA GLU A 436 -30.87 -6.76 -13.79
C GLU A 436 -30.26 -6.63 -12.39
N TRP A 437 -30.20 -5.40 -11.87
CA TRP A 437 -29.84 -5.12 -10.48
C TRP A 437 -31.10 -4.87 -9.67
N ILE A 438 -31.37 -5.73 -8.69
CA ILE A 438 -32.55 -5.66 -7.83
C ILE A 438 -32.17 -5.56 -6.35
N ARG A 439 -33.04 -4.93 -5.57
CA ARG A 439 -33.05 -5.02 -4.11
C ARG A 439 -34.10 -6.04 -3.67
N VAL A 440 -33.76 -6.87 -2.69
CA VAL A 440 -34.63 -7.91 -2.14
C VAL A 440 -34.61 -7.84 -0.60
N SER A 441 -35.77 -7.98 0.04
CA SER A 441 -35.93 -8.03 1.51
C SER A 441 -36.83 -9.18 2.00
N GLU A 442 -37.22 -10.10 1.11
CA GLU A 442 -38.01 -11.30 1.40
C GLU A 442 -37.43 -12.51 0.65
N ASP A 443 -37.71 -13.72 1.13
CA ASP A 443 -37.24 -14.97 0.50
C ASP A 443 -37.65 -15.07 -0.98
N ILE A 444 -36.65 -15.21 -1.86
CA ILE A 444 -36.78 -15.21 -3.33
C ILE A 444 -36.05 -16.42 -3.93
N THR A 445 -36.43 -16.84 -5.13
CA THR A 445 -35.74 -17.91 -5.87
C THR A 445 -35.52 -17.53 -7.33
N PHE A 446 -34.33 -17.83 -7.83
CA PHE A 446 -33.93 -17.70 -9.22
C PHE A 446 -33.74 -19.09 -9.85
N VAL A 447 -34.20 -19.26 -11.08
CA VAL A 447 -34.15 -20.53 -11.82
C VAL A 447 -33.54 -20.34 -13.21
N GLY A 448 -32.67 -21.26 -13.60
CA GLY A 448 -32.13 -21.40 -14.95
C GLY A 448 -32.05 -22.86 -15.38
N ALA A 449 -31.38 -23.15 -16.50
CA ALA A 449 -31.37 -24.49 -17.11
C ALA A 449 -30.84 -25.60 -16.19
N ASP A 450 -29.75 -25.36 -15.45
CA ASP A 450 -29.10 -26.34 -14.56
C ASP A 450 -28.97 -25.85 -13.10
N SER A 451 -29.66 -24.77 -12.72
CA SER A 451 -29.42 -24.06 -11.46
C SER A 451 -30.68 -23.49 -10.83
N ARG A 452 -30.86 -23.77 -9.53
CA ARG A 452 -31.89 -23.18 -8.66
C ARG A 452 -31.19 -22.51 -7.49
N VAL A 453 -31.28 -21.18 -7.41
CA VAL A 453 -30.62 -20.38 -6.38
C VAL A 453 -31.68 -19.74 -5.48
N VAL A 454 -31.71 -20.15 -4.21
CA VAL A 454 -32.67 -19.64 -3.21
C VAL A 454 -31.95 -18.68 -2.27
N VAL A 455 -32.51 -17.49 -2.06
CA VAL A 455 -31.99 -16.49 -1.11
C VAL A 455 -33.01 -16.30 0.01
N ARG A 456 -32.56 -16.47 1.26
CA ARG A 456 -33.39 -16.41 2.46
C ARG A 456 -32.87 -15.39 3.48
N PHE A 457 -33.72 -14.91 4.38
CA PHE A 457 -33.32 -13.95 5.43
C PHE A 457 -33.61 -14.49 6.85
N ASP A 458 -32.56 -14.57 7.68
CA ASP A 458 -32.65 -14.90 9.12
C ASP A 458 -31.54 -14.12 9.87
N PRO A 459 -31.89 -13.23 10.82
CA PRO A 459 -30.90 -12.46 11.61
C PRO A 459 -29.84 -13.29 12.34
N ASN A 460 -30.04 -14.59 12.54
CA ASN A 460 -29.12 -15.49 13.23
C ASN A 460 -28.28 -16.36 12.28
N ALA A 461 -28.43 -16.19 10.96
CA ALA A 461 -27.78 -17.05 9.97
C ALA A 461 -26.25 -16.88 9.93
N VAL A 462 -25.55 -18.02 9.97
CA VAL A 462 -24.11 -18.10 9.68
C VAL A 462 -23.94 -18.58 8.24
N ILE A 463 -23.29 -17.77 7.39
CA ILE A 463 -23.08 -18.11 5.97
C ILE A 463 -21.93 -19.14 5.85
N THR A 464 -22.28 -20.42 5.80
CA THR A 464 -21.35 -21.53 5.53
C THR A 464 -21.33 -21.87 4.04
N LYS A 465 -20.15 -21.99 3.42
CA LYS A 465 -19.99 -22.31 1.99
C LYS A 465 -19.22 -23.63 1.81
N PRO A 466 -19.62 -24.51 0.88
CA PRO A 466 -18.81 -25.68 0.52
C PRO A 466 -17.59 -25.26 -0.33
N THR A 467 -16.48 -25.98 -0.17
CA THR A 467 -15.15 -25.67 -0.73
C THR A 467 -14.55 -26.86 -1.47
N LEU A 468 -13.57 -26.64 -2.37
CA LEU A 468 -12.99 -27.68 -3.24
C LEU A 468 -11.50 -27.90 -2.96
N ALA A 469 -11.20 -28.88 -2.10
CA ALA A 469 -9.84 -29.22 -1.72
C ALA A 469 -9.17 -30.18 -2.72
N GLY A 470 -8.17 -29.68 -3.45
CA GLY A 470 -7.32 -30.48 -4.34
C GLY A 470 -6.00 -29.79 -4.67
N THR A 471 -5.06 -30.51 -5.29
CA THR A 471 -3.79 -29.93 -5.76
C THR A 471 -4.02 -29.24 -7.10
N VAL A 472 -3.85 -27.92 -7.18
CA VAL A 472 -3.98 -27.16 -8.43
C VAL A 472 -2.74 -27.38 -9.31
N SER A 473 -2.91 -27.29 -10.63
CA SER A 473 -1.85 -27.41 -11.63
C SER A 473 -1.12 -26.09 -11.84
N LEU A 474 0.21 -26.13 -11.87
CA LEU A 474 1.05 -24.99 -12.22
C LEU A 474 1.22 -24.79 -13.75
N TYR A 475 0.60 -25.64 -14.58
CA TYR A 475 0.67 -25.48 -16.04
C TYR A 475 -0.28 -24.38 -16.54
N ASP A 476 0.18 -23.62 -17.52
CA ASP A 476 -0.66 -22.74 -18.34
C ASP A 476 -1.70 -23.60 -19.09
N THR A 477 -2.98 -23.41 -18.76
CA THR A 477 -4.08 -24.30 -19.17
C THR A 477 -5.38 -23.56 -19.50
N LEU A 478 -6.19 -24.16 -20.38
CA LEU A 478 -7.62 -23.86 -20.53
C LEU A 478 -8.44 -25.12 -20.19
N PRO A 479 -9.45 -25.05 -19.29
CA PRO A 479 -9.78 -23.92 -18.42
C PRO A 479 -8.66 -23.58 -17.44
N ASN A 480 -8.68 -22.39 -16.84
CA ASN A 480 -7.56 -21.90 -16.02
C ASN A 480 -7.47 -22.60 -14.63
N LEU A 481 -8.59 -23.07 -14.07
CA LEU A 481 -8.58 -23.89 -12.84
C LEU A 481 -8.49 -25.38 -13.21
N VAL A 482 -7.27 -25.93 -13.20
CA VAL A 482 -7.00 -27.35 -13.42
C VAL A 482 -6.49 -28.01 -12.15
N TYR A 483 -7.07 -29.15 -11.76
CA TYR A 483 -6.58 -29.96 -10.66
C TYR A 483 -5.74 -31.15 -11.14
N ARG A 484 -4.69 -31.45 -10.38
CA ARG A 484 -3.91 -32.69 -10.45
C ARG A 484 -4.67 -33.78 -9.70
N GLY A 485 -5.36 -34.63 -10.47
CA GLY A 485 -6.42 -35.53 -9.98
C GLY A 485 -7.68 -34.77 -9.56
N TRP A 486 -8.75 -35.50 -9.25
CA TRP A 486 -10.04 -34.91 -8.89
C TRP A 486 -10.00 -34.25 -7.49
N PRO A 487 -10.60 -33.05 -7.31
CA PRO A 487 -10.74 -32.39 -6.01
C PRO A 487 -11.84 -33.05 -5.15
N ASN A 488 -11.75 -32.84 -3.84
CA ASN A 488 -12.77 -33.30 -2.87
C ASN A 488 -13.59 -32.11 -2.37
N LEU A 489 -14.91 -32.29 -2.24
CA LEU A 489 -15.78 -31.31 -1.59
C LEU A 489 -15.56 -31.33 -0.07
N ARG A 490 -15.49 -30.16 0.56
CA ARG A 490 -15.51 -29.97 2.02
C ARG A 490 -16.67 -29.06 2.42
N ALA A 491 -17.50 -29.49 3.36
CA ALA A 491 -18.48 -28.64 4.02
C ALA A 491 -17.83 -27.95 5.24
N THR A 492 -18.20 -26.70 5.50
CA THR A 492 -17.75 -25.95 6.70
C THR A 492 -18.78 -26.10 7.83
N GLY A 493 -18.79 -27.26 8.47
CA GLY A 493 -19.66 -27.61 9.59
C GLY A 493 -19.30 -29.00 10.12
N ASN A 494 -19.50 -29.26 11.42
CA ASN A 494 -19.01 -30.48 12.07
C ASN A 494 -19.98 -31.68 11.96
N GLU A 495 -21.20 -31.48 11.44
CA GLU A 495 -22.25 -32.50 11.32
C GLU A 495 -22.89 -32.44 9.92
N ASP A 496 -23.43 -33.57 9.45
CA ASP A 496 -24.20 -33.78 8.21
C ASP A 496 -23.57 -33.41 6.85
N ASN A 497 -22.36 -33.92 6.61
CA ASN A 497 -21.76 -34.05 5.27
C ASN A 497 -22.46 -35.11 4.36
N GLN A 498 -23.75 -35.42 4.58
CA GLN A 498 -24.49 -36.53 3.93
C GLN A 498 -25.55 -36.06 2.89
N ASP A 499 -25.80 -34.76 2.79
CA ASP A 499 -27.01 -34.21 2.14
C ASP A 499 -26.75 -33.44 0.83
N ILE A 500 -25.51 -33.49 0.31
CA ILE A 500 -25.07 -32.80 -0.90
C ILE A 500 -24.59 -33.82 -1.95
N SER A 501 -25.19 -33.77 -3.14
CA SER A 501 -24.80 -34.58 -4.31
C SER A 501 -23.93 -33.78 -5.27
N LEU A 502 -22.91 -34.43 -5.84
CA LEU A 502 -22.00 -33.86 -6.84
C LEU A 502 -22.34 -34.34 -8.25
N PHE A 503 -22.29 -33.42 -9.21
CA PHE A 503 -22.53 -33.69 -10.62
C PHE A 503 -21.41 -33.08 -11.48
N ALA A 504 -20.92 -33.82 -12.48
CA ALA A 504 -20.05 -33.30 -13.54
C ALA A 504 -20.78 -33.40 -14.89
N ASN A 505 -20.89 -32.28 -15.63
CA ASN A 505 -21.60 -32.19 -16.90
C ASN A 505 -23.04 -32.79 -16.82
N GLY A 506 -23.73 -32.52 -15.71
CA GLY A 506 -25.08 -33.02 -15.41
C GLY A 506 -25.18 -34.48 -14.95
N LYS A 507 -24.07 -35.24 -14.86
CA LYS A 507 -24.06 -36.65 -14.43
C LYS A 507 -23.57 -36.77 -12.99
N SER A 508 -24.22 -37.63 -12.20
CA SER A 508 -23.82 -37.93 -10.81
C SER A 508 -22.40 -38.47 -10.73
N LEU A 509 -21.63 -38.04 -9.73
CA LEU A 509 -20.20 -38.29 -9.62
C LEU A 509 -19.87 -39.30 -8.50
N GLU A 510 -19.60 -40.54 -8.87
CA GLU A 510 -19.09 -41.58 -7.96
C GLU A 510 -17.56 -41.58 -7.95
N PHE A 511 -16.94 -41.43 -6.79
CA PHE A 511 -15.47 -41.30 -6.66
C PHE A 511 -14.71 -42.64 -6.80
N ASP A 512 -14.61 -43.17 -8.02
CA ASP A 512 -13.65 -44.24 -8.34
C ASP A 512 -12.37 -43.67 -8.96
N TYR A 513 -11.34 -43.54 -8.12
CA TYR A 513 -10.05 -42.93 -8.48
C TYR A 513 -9.37 -43.56 -9.70
N GLN A 514 -9.67 -44.82 -10.07
CA GLN A 514 -9.10 -45.45 -11.27
C GLN A 514 -9.93 -45.20 -12.53
N LYS A 515 -11.24 -45.01 -12.41
CA LYS A 515 -12.15 -44.76 -13.54
C LYS A 515 -12.32 -43.29 -13.91
N ASN A 516 -12.23 -42.36 -12.94
CA ASN A 516 -12.51 -40.94 -13.13
C ASN A 516 -11.79 -40.34 -14.36
N GLU A 517 -12.49 -39.60 -15.22
CA GLU A 517 -12.00 -39.13 -16.52
C GLU A 517 -10.95 -37.98 -16.41
N VAL A 518 -10.21 -37.74 -17.50
CA VAL A 518 -9.31 -36.59 -17.71
C VAL A 518 -9.87 -35.69 -18.81
N GLY A 519 -9.97 -34.40 -18.54
CA GLY A 519 -10.66 -33.43 -19.40
C GLY A 519 -11.20 -32.23 -18.63
N SER A 520 -12.16 -31.54 -19.24
CA SER A 520 -12.83 -30.34 -18.74
C SER A 520 -14.29 -30.62 -18.36
N PHE A 521 -14.73 -30.09 -17.22
CA PHE A 521 -16.00 -30.42 -16.59
C PHE A 521 -16.65 -29.20 -15.94
N SER A 522 -17.96 -29.00 -16.14
CA SER A 522 -18.79 -28.16 -15.29
C SER A 522 -19.22 -29.00 -14.08
N LEU A 523 -18.66 -28.68 -12.91
CA LEU A 523 -18.96 -29.33 -11.64
C LEU A 523 -20.05 -28.53 -10.91
N SER A 524 -21.07 -29.20 -10.40
CA SER A 524 -22.05 -28.60 -9.47
C SER A 524 -22.26 -29.48 -8.23
N ALA A 525 -22.56 -28.81 -7.11
CA ALA A 525 -22.97 -29.41 -5.86
C ALA A 525 -24.40 -28.96 -5.55
N VAL A 526 -25.28 -29.92 -5.26
CA VAL A 526 -26.72 -29.71 -5.12
C VAL A 526 -27.21 -30.36 -3.83
N ALA A 527 -27.90 -29.60 -2.99
CA ALA A 527 -28.50 -30.12 -1.75
C ALA A 527 -29.80 -30.89 -2.04
N LYS A 528 -30.30 -31.71 -1.09
CA LYS A 528 -31.52 -32.52 -1.23
C LYS A 528 -32.76 -31.80 -1.80
N GLY A 529 -32.90 -30.48 -1.59
CA GLY A 529 -33.99 -29.66 -2.14
C GLY A 529 -33.89 -29.32 -3.64
N GLY A 530 -32.84 -29.77 -4.34
CA GLY A 530 -32.51 -29.32 -5.70
C GLY A 530 -31.81 -27.95 -5.75
N GLU A 531 -31.44 -27.41 -4.58
CA GLU A 531 -30.79 -26.11 -4.43
C GLU A 531 -29.30 -26.19 -4.80
N THR A 532 -28.87 -25.34 -5.74
CA THR A 532 -27.47 -25.22 -6.13
C THR A 532 -26.71 -24.52 -5.00
N VAL A 533 -25.70 -25.19 -4.44
CA VAL A 533 -24.84 -24.66 -3.35
C VAL A 533 -23.41 -24.37 -3.80
N LEU A 534 -22.97 -24.93 -4.94
CA LEU A 534 -21.75 -24.57 -5.66
C LEU A 534 -21.88 -24.96 -7.14
N ARG A 535 -21.31 -24.16 -8.05
CA ARG A 535 -21.08 -24.51 -9.46
C ARG A 535 -19.76 -23.86 -9.92
N ARG A 536 -18.90 -24.60 -10.62
CA ARG A 536 -17.63 -24.10 -11.22
C ARG A 536 -17.30 -24.87 -12.51
N LYS A 537 -16.54 -24.28 -13.43
CA LYS A 537 -15.85 -25.04 -14.50
C LYS A 537 -14.43 -25.37 -14.04
N ILE A 538 -14.04 -26.64 -14.13
CA ILE A 538 -12.72 -27.15 -13.75
C ILE A 538 -12.14 -28.02 -14.87
N GLY A 539 -10.82 -28.15 -14.94
CA GLY A 539 -10.15 -29.22 -15.66
C GLY A 539 -9.49 -30.21 -14.70
N VAL A 540 -9.23 -31.43 -15.16
CA VAL A 540 -8.52 -32.46 -14.38
C VAL A 540 -7.49 -33.17 -15.25
N ILE A 541 -6.26 -33.27 -14.74
CA ILE A 541 -5.11 -33.96 -15.34
C ILE A 541 -4.54 -35.04 -14.39
N PRO A 542 -3.73 -36.01 -14.86
CA PRO A 542 -3.04 -36.96 -13.99
C PRO A 542 -2.13 -36.26 -12.95
N LYS A 543 -2.01 -36.81 -11.74
CA LYS A 543 -1.20 -36.22 -10.66
C LYS A 543 0.30 -36.21 -10.98
N ASP A 544 0.71 -37.21 -11.74
CA ASP A 544 2.07 -37.54 -12.14
C ASP A 544 2.46 -36.92 -13.49
N LEU A 545 1.57 -36.17 -14.15
CA LEU A 545 1.83 -35.57 -15.46
C LEU A 545 3.05 -34.63 -15.41
N ARG A 546 4.08 -34.97 -16.19
CA ARG A 546 5.28 -34.16 -16.42
C ARG A 546 5.39 -33.77 -17.89
N VAL A 547 5.88 -32.57 -18.14
CA VAL A 547 6.05 -31.98 -19.49
C VAL A 547 7.51 -31.58 -19.67
N ILE A 548 8.14 -32.03 -20.74
CA ILE A 548 9.54 -31.76 -21.09
C ILE A 548 9.57 -31.20 -22.51
N SER A 549 10.30 -30.10 -22.74
CA SER A 549 10.37 -29.41 -24.04
C SER A 549 11.81 -29.38 -24.56
N VAL A 550 12.05 -29.96 -25.74
CA VAL A 550 13.38 -30.11 -26.36
C VAL A 550 13.47 -29.25 -27.63
N PRO A 551 14.42 -28.31 -27.74
CA PRO A 551 14.58 -27.47 -28.93
C PRO A 551 15.11 -28.25 -30.13
N ALA A 552 14.83 -27.73 -31.33
CA ALA A 552 15.38 -28.29 -32.57
C ALA A 552 16.92 -28.17 -32.64
N SER A 553 17.56 -29.16 -33.26
CA SER A 553 19.00 -29.17 -33.56
C SER A 553 19.26 -29.10 -35.07
N THR A 554 20.53 -29.22 -35.50
CA THR A 554 20.88 -29.40 -36.92
C THR A 554 20.45 -30.76 -37.49
N HIS A 555 20.04 -31.71 -36.65
CA HIS A 555 19.74 -33.10 -37.03
C HIS A 555 18.42 -33.63 -36.46
N SER A 556 17.67 -32.82 -35.71
CA SER A 556 16.39 -33.19 -35.10
C SER A 556 15.42 -32.00 -35.04
N SER A 557 14.16 -32.26 -35.36
CA SER A 557 13.06 -31.31 -35.17
C SER A 557 12.75 -31.11 -33.68
N ALA A 558 12.06 -30.03 -33.32
CA ALA A 558 11.71 -29.73 -31.93
C ALA A 558 10.75 -30.79 -31.36
N LYS A 559 10.76 -31.01 -30.05
CA LYS A 559 9.89 -32.01 -29.41
C LYS A 559 9.26 -31.53 -28.10
N ILE A 560 8.10 -32.09 -27.79
CA ILE A 560 7.46 -32.04 -26.46
C ILE A 560 7.23 -33.48 -26.01
N ILE A 561 7.67 -33.84 -24.80
CA ILE A 561 7.48 -35.16 -24.20
C ILE A 561 6.59 -35.01 -22.97
N LEU A 562 5.46 -35.71 -22.99
CA LEU A 562 4.51 -35.82 -21.89
C LEU A 562 4.73 -37.17 -21.20
N ARG A 563 5.01 -37.18 -19.90
CA ARG A 563 5.15 -38.42 -19.10
C ARG A 563 4.01 -38.56 -18.11
N SER A 564 3.39 -39.73 -18.07
CA SER A 564 2.20 -40.07 -17.27
C SER A 564 2.00 -41.59 -17.28
N VAL A 565 1.73 -42.18 -16.12
CA VAL A 565 1.34 -43.59 -15.94
C VAL A 565 -0.02 -43.86 -16.61
N ARG A 566 -0.90 -42.85 -16.69
CA ARG A 566 -2.15 -42.95 -17.45
C ARG A 566 -1.92 -42.58 -18.92
N LYS A 567 -2.45 -43.41 -19.82
CA LYS A 567 -2.48 -43.11 -21.27
C LYS A 567 -3.47 -41.98 -21.55
N LEU A 568 -3.02 -40.99 -22.31
CA LEU A 568 -3.79 -39.80 -22.70
C LEU A 568 -4.03 -39.80 -24.22
N ALA A 569 -5.17 -39.27 -24.65
CA ALA A 569 -5.32 -38.77 -26.01
C ALA A 569 -4.68 -37.38 -26.09
N VAL A 570 -3.89 -37.14 -27.14
CA VAL A 570 -3.02 -35.95 -27.27
C VAL A 570 -3.11 -35.41 -28.69
N HIS A 571 -3.54 -34.15 -28.83
CA HIS A 571 -3.68 -33.48 -30.12
C HIS A 571 -3.07 -32.08 -30.09
N ILE A 572 -2.42 -31.68 -31.18
CA ILE A 572 -1.94 -30.30 -31.39
C ILE A 572 -3.01 -29.53 -32.16
N LEU A 573 -3.35 -28.32 -31.68
CA LEU A 573 -4.39 -27.47 -32.28
C LEU A 573 -3.85 -26.42 -33.26
N ASP A 574 -2.52 -26.31 -33.41
CA ASP A 574 -1.87 -25.24 -34.20
C ASP A 574 -1.64 -25.63 -35.66
N ASP A 575 -2.49 -25.13 -36.58
CA ASP A 575 -2.39 -25.28 -38.04
C ASP A 575 -1.04 -24.85 -38.66
N SER A 576 -0.13 -24.23 -37.90
CA SER A 576 1.20 -23.81 -38.36
C SER A 576 2.28 -24.89 -38.19
N ILE A 577 2.01 -25.97 -37.46
CA ILE A 577 2.94 -27.06 -37.17
C ILE A 577 2.38 -28.38 -37.70
N ARG A 578 3.19 -29.13 -38.47
CA ARG A 578 3.00 -30.57 -38.63
C ARG A 578 3.52 -31.27 -37.39
N ALA A 579 2.61 -31.81 -36.58
CA ALA A 579 2.95 -32.61 -35.41
C ALA A 579 2.91 -34.11 -35.72
N GLU A 580 3.89 -34.87 -35.24
CA GLU A 580 3.89 -36.34 -35.30
C GLU A 580 4.03 -36.92 -33.88
N THR A 581 3.06 -37.74 -33.49
CA THR A 581 2.83 -38.18 -32.12
C THR A 581 3.18 -39.66 -31.96
N GLN A 582 4.12 -39.98 -31.07
CA GLN A 582 4.59 -41.34 -30.79
C GLN A 582 4.37 -41.69 -29.31
N LEU A 583 3.74 -42.85 -29.05
CA LEU A 583 3.62 -43.40 -27.70
C LEU A 583 4.95 -43.99 -27.23
N ILE A 584 5.27 -43.79 -25.95
CA ILE A 584 6.43 -44.34 -25.24
C ILE A 584 5.98 -45.02 -23.94
N ASP A 585 6.82 -45.87 -23.33
CA ASP A 585 6.42 -46.72 -22.21
C ASP A 585 5.89 -45.96 -20.98
N ASP A 586 6.37 -44.73 -20.76
CA ASP A 586 5.93 -43.84 -19.67
C ASP A 586 5.17 -42.58 -20.15
N GLY A 587 4.63 -42.57 -21.37
CA GLY A 587 3.80 -41.47 -21.88
C GLY A 587 3.79 -41.30 -23.41
N CYS A 588 4.10 -40.09 -23.88
CA CYS A 588 4.00 -39.69 -25.28
C CYS A 588 5.08 -38.67 -25.68
N GLU A 589 5.71 -38.87 -26.83
CA GLU A 589 6.57 -37.88 -27.50
C GLU A 589 5.82 -37.25 -28.68
N ILE A 590 5.96 -35.94 -28.86
CA ILE A 590 5.38 -35.15 -29.96
C ILE A 590 6.53 -34.46 -30.68
N THR A 591 6.78 -34.78 -31.94
CA THR A 591 7.75 -34.08 -32.80
C THR A 591 7.03 -32.95 -33.56
N LEU A 592 7.64 -31.76 -33.61
CA LEU A 592 7.06 -30.52 -34.09
C LEU A 592 7.85 -29.98 -35.29
N GLU A 593 7.25 -29.99 -36.49
CA GLU A 593 7.84 -29.47 -37.72
C GLU A 593 7.06 -28.26 -38.25
N PRO A 594 7.66 -27.07 -38.38
CA PRO A 594 6.93 -25.89 -38.86
C PRO A 594 6.70 -25.96 -40.38
N ILE A 595 5.45 -25.77 -40.80
CA ILE A 595 5.03 -25.91 -42.21
C ILE A 595 5.71 -24.85 -43.10
N VAL A 596 5.97 -23.66 -42.55
CA VAL A 596 6.72 -22.59 -43.21
C VAL A 596 8.07 -22.40 -42.51
N ARG A 597 9.15 -22.65 -43.24
CA ARG A 597 10.52 -22.63 -42.70
C ARG A 597 10.86 -21.26 -42.08
N GLY A 598 11.16 -21.25 -40.78
CA GLY A 598 11.47 -20.03 -40.02
C GLY A 598 10.27 -19.25 -39.48
N LYS A 599 9.02 -19.68 -39.77
CA LYS A 599 7.80 -19.10 -39.20
C LYS A 599 7.11 -20.13 -38.29
N VAL A 600 7.55 -20.18 -37.04
CA VAL A 600 7.03 -21.08 -35.99
C VAL A 600 6.23 -20.25 -34.97
N PRO A 601 5.21 -20.81 -34.29
CA PRO A 601 4.40 -20.04 -33.34
C PRO A 601 5.16 -19.70 -32.05
N GLN A 602 4.49 -19.01 -31.13
CA GLN A 602 5.03 -18.58 -29.84
C GLN A 602 4.68 -19.60 -28.74
N LYS A 603 3.41 -19.97 -28.64
CA LYS A 603 2.92 -21.13 -27.88
C LYS A 603 2.52 -22.27 -28.82
N VAL A 604 2.29 -23.45 -28.24
CA VAL A 604 1.80 -24.70 -28.84
C VAL A 604 0.67 -25.19 -27.94
N ASN A 605 -0.51 -25.36 -28.52
CA ASN A 605 -1.76 -25.70 -27.86
C ASN A 605 -1.96 -27.22 -27.90
N VAL A 606 -1.64 -27.89 -26.79
CA VAL A 606 -1.69 -29.34 -26.64
C VAL A 606 -2.98 -29.74 -25.92
N ALA A 607 -3.98 -30.19 -26.67
CA ALA A 607 -5.22 -30.72 -26.13
C ALA A 607 -4.98 -32.12 -25.54
N LEU A 608 -5.36 -32.29 -24.27
CA LEU A 608 -5.31 -33.53 -23.51
C LEU A 608 -6.73 -33.98 -23.14
N SER A 609 -7.05 -35.24 -23.41
CA SER A 609 -8.28 -35.89 -22.94
C SER A 609 -8.01 -37.35 -22.58
N ASP A 610 -8.97 -37.99 -21.93
CA ASP A 610 -8.86 -39.42 -21.60
C ASP A 610 -8.80 -40.28 -22.87
N GLY A 611 -7.82 -41.20 -22.93
CA GLY A 611 -7.65 -42.11 -24.06
C GLY A 611 -8.74 -43.18 -24.18
N LEU A 612 -9.60 -43.35 -23.18
CA LEU A 612 -10.74 -44.29 -23.19
C LEU A 612 -12.06 -43.58 -23.48
N HIS A 613 -12.27 -42.37 -22.95
CA HIS A 613 -13.52 -41.62 -23.02
C HIS A 613 -13.25 -40.15 -23.38
N PRO A 614 -13.23 -39.79 -24.69
CA PRO A 614 -12.90 -38.43 -25.11
C PRO A 614 -14.02 -37.44 -24.82
N GLY A 615 -13.88 -36.69 -23.72
CA GLY A 615 -14.70 -35.51 -23.38
C GLY A 615 -14.13 -34.19 -23.93
N GLU A 616 -14.59 -33.06 -23.38
CA GLU A 616 -13.96 -31.75 -23.60
C GLU A 616 -12.51 -31.81 -23.08
N PRO A 617 -11.48 -31.46 -23.87
CA PRO A 617 -10.09 -31.57 -23.44
C PRO A 617 -9.69 -30.46 -22.46
N VAL A 618 -8.58 -30.69 -21.73
CA VAL A 618 -7.78 -29.60 -21.14
C VAL A 618 -6.71 -29.21 -22.17
N ILE A 619 -6.58 -27.94 -22.50
CA ILE A 619 -5.55 -27.46 -23.44
C ILE A 619 -4.35 -26.96 -22.63
N LEU A 620 -3.18 -27.59 -22.72
CA LEU A 620 -1.93 -27.01 -22.23
C LEU A 620 -1.40 -26.01 -23.26
N ARG A 621 -0.99 -24.81 -22.84
CA ARG A 621 -0.43 -23.78 -23.75
C ARG A 621 1.08 -23.63 -23.49
N LEU A 622 1.88 -24.43 -24.20
CA LEU A 622 3.32 -24.59 -23.94
C LEU A 622 4.17 -23.70 -24.87
N PRO A 623 5.31 -23.12 -24.46
CA PRO A 623 6.16 -22.35 -25.38
C PRO A 623 6.78 -23.23 -26.48
N TYR A 624 6.84 -22.73 -27.72
CA TYR A 624 7.49 -23.47 -28.82
C TYR A 624 9.00 -23.62 -28.53
N PRO A 625 9.59 -24.84 -28.56
CA PRO A 625 10.99 -25.03 -28.18
C PRO A 625 12.00 -24.40 -29.18
N ARG A 626 12.62 -23.27 -28.78
CA ARG A 626 13.67 -22.58 -29.56
C ARG A 626 14.90 -22.28 -28.70
N THR A 627 16.09 -22.71 -29.11
CA THR A 627 17.37 -22.42 -28.43
C THR A 627 17.64 -20.92 -28.28
N GLY A 628 18.23 -20.52 -27.15
CA GLY A 628 18.62 -19.14 -26.83
C GLY A 628 17.60 -18.42 -25.93
N ALA A 629 17.56 -17.09 -26.03
CA ALA A 629 16.68 -16.24 -25.25
C ALA A 629 15.60 -15.57 -26.12
N GLN A 630 14.33 -15.67 -25.73
CA GLN A 630 13.20 -15.00 -26.36
C GLN A 630 12.53 -14.07 -25.35
N LEU A 631 12.34 -12.79 -25.69
CA LEU A 631 11.52 -11.87 -24.89
C LEU A 631 10.09 -11.86 -25.40
N TYR A 632 9.15 -11.68 -24.48
CA TYR A 632 7.72 -11.54 -24.75
C TYR A 632 7.15 -10.37 -23.96
N ASP A 633 6.19 -9.67 -24.54
CA ASP A 633 5.33 -8.71 -23.83
C ASP A 633 4.22 -9.40 -23.02
N ASP A 634 3.34 -8.60 -22.43
CA ASP A 634 2.16 -8.97 -21.66
C ASP A 634 1.14 -9.79 -22.48
N VAL A 635 0.90 -9.38 -23.73
CA VAL A 635 0.06 -10.11 -24.70
C VAL A 635 0.74 -11.42 -25.16
N GLY A 636 2.03 -11.59 -24.89
CA GLY A 636 2.82 -12.77 -25.23
C GLY A 636 3.47 -12.72 -26.61
N THR A 637 3.54 -11.54 -27.24
CA THR A 637 4.17 -11.31 -28.55
C THR A 637 5.68 -11.19 -28.41
N GLU A 638 6.42 -11.77 -29.35
CA GLU A 638 7.89 -11.85 -29.32
C GLU A 638 8.57 -10.49 -29.57
N VAL A 639 9.05 -9.85 -28.49
CA VAL A 639 9.75 -8.56 -28.54
C VAL A 639 11.19 -8.74 -29.01
N LYS A 640 11.57 -8.03 -30.06
CA LYS A 640 12.89 -8.21 -30.71
C LYS A 640 14.05 -7.52 -29.98
N GLY A 641 13.74 -6.59 -29.07
CA GLY A 641 14.69 -5.67 -28.42
C GLY A 641 14.46 -4.24 -28.92
N GLY A 642 14.86 -3.24 -28.13
CA GLY A 642 14.59 -1.83 -28.42
C GLY A 642 14.77 -0.94 -27.19
N LEU A 643 14.08 0.20 -27.22
CA LEU A 643 13.82 1.06 -26.06
C LEU A 643 12.44 0.69 -25.49
N ILE A 644 12.31 0.61 -24.16
CA ILE A 644 11.02 0.43 -23.46
C ILE A 644 10.98 1.27 -22.18
N SER A 645 9.79 1.59 -21.67
CA SER A 645 9.62 2.17 -20.33
C SER A 645 9.69 1.13 -19.22
N LEU A 646 9.88 1.63 -17.99
CA LEU A 646 9.73 0.83 -16.76
C LEU A 646 8.32 0.23 -16.65
N ASP A 647 7.27 0.98 -17.01
CA ASP A 647 5.88 0.51 -17.03
C ASP A 647 5.69 -0.70 -17.98
N GLN A 648 6.30 -0.68 -19.16
CA GLN A 648 6.23 -1.81 -20.11
C GLN A 648 6.91 -3.06 -19.58
N LEU A 649 7.99 -2.94 -18.80
CA LEU A 649 8.70 -4.06 -18.18
C LEU A 649 7.78 -4.92 -17.27
N ILE A 650 6.72 -4.33 -16.71
CA ILE A 650 5.83 -4.93 -15.70
C ILE A 650 5.20 -6.24 -16.17
N GLY A 651 4.75 -6.32 -17.43
CA GLY A 651 4.20 -7.53 -18.04
C GLY A 651 5.21 -8.38 -18.82
N MET A 652 6.43 -7.88 -19.02
CA MET A 652 7.40 -8.56 -19.87
C MET A 652 8.01 -9.80 -19.21
N SER A 653 8.26 -10.80 -20.05
CA SER A 653 8.85 -12.08 -19.67
C SER A 653 9.90 -12.52 -20.66
N MET A 654 10.76 -13.44 -20.24
CA MET A 654 11.78 -14.05 -21.08
C MET A 654 11.80 -15.55 -20.92
N THR A 655 11.87 -16.28 -22.04
CA THR A 655 12.16 -17.71 -22.06
C THR A 655 13.64 -17.93 -22.38
N LEU A 656 14.32 -18.67 -21.52
CA LEU A 656 15.71 -19.13 -21.68
C LEU A 656 15.68 -20.62 -22.01
N THR A 657 16.26 -21.01 -23.15
CA THR A 657 16.28 -22.40 -23.63
C THR A 657 17.70 -22.83 -23.97
N PRO A 658 18.26 -23.86 -23.33
CA PRO A 658 19.64 -24.31 -23.56
C PRO A 658 19.78 -24.98 -24.93
N LYS A 659 21.01 -25.16 -25.41
CA LYS A 659 21.29 -26.03 -26.56
C LYS A 659 20.81 -27.48 -26.27
N PRO A 660 20.31 -28.23 -27.27
CA PRO A 660 19.85 -29.62 -27.10
C PRO A 660 20.85 -30.48 -26.33
N ASP A 661 20.34 -31.29 -25.39
CA ASP A 661 21.11 -32.21 -24.54
C ASP A 661 22.24 -31.56 -23.70
N THR A 662 22.18 -30.24 -23.45
CA THR A 662 23.14 -29.52 -22.61
C THR A 662 22.53 -28.87 -21.36
N ARG A 663 23.40 -28.64 -20.37
CA ARG A 663 23.23 -27.65 -19.31
C ARG A 663 23.95 -26.37 -19.74
N GLU A 664 23.24 -25.25 -19.78
CA GLU A 664 23.78 -23.98 -20.24
C GLU A 664 23.58 -22.90 -19.17
N GLN A 665 24.60 -22.06 -18.95
CA GLN A 665 24.51 -20.90 -18.06
C GLN A 665 24.25 -19.64 -18.89
N PHE A 666 23.17 -18.96 -18.56
CA PHE A 666 22.81 -17.64 -19.05
C PHE A 666 23.10 -16.61 -17.96
N PHE A 667 23.41 -15.38 -18.34
CA PHE A 667 23.57 -14.26 -17.44
C PHE A 667 22.62 -13.14 -17.88
N VAL A 668 21.80 -12.65 -16.97
CA VAL A 668 21.11 -11.37 -17.16
C VAL A 668 21.99 -10.28 -16.56
N SER A 669 22.36 -9.31 -17.37
CA SER A 669 23.29 -8.24 -17.03
C SER A 669 22.55 -6.91 -17.07
N LEU A 670 22.42 -6.21 -15.94
CA LEU A 670 21.91 -4.85 -15.85
C LEU A 670 23.08 -3.86 -15.90
N GLU A 671 23.00 -2.82 -16.72
CA GLU A 671 24.01 -1.75 -16.83
C GLU A 671 23.33 -0.38 -16.80
N LEU A 672 23.67 0.48 -15.83
CA LEU A 672 23.27 1.89 -15.88
C LEU A 672 24.15 2.62 -16.89
N VAL A 673 23.56 3.11 -17.97
CA VAL A 673 24.26 3.88 -18.99
C VAL A 673 24.12 5.37 -18.65
N CYS A 674 25.09 5.87 -17.87
CA CYS A 674 25.12 7.26 -17.42
C CYS A 674 26.56 7.82 -17.54
N PRO A 675 26.79 8.99 -18.17
CA PRO A 675 28.13 9.57 -18.30
C PRO A 675 28.86 9.80 -16.97
N GLN A 676 28.10 10.01 -15.89
CA GLN A 676 28.60 10.23 -14.53
C GLN A 676 28.97 8.93 -13.80
N LEU A 677 28.49 7.76 -14.24
CA LEU A 677 28.60 6.48 -13.52
C LEU A 677 28.98 5.34 -14.49
N PRO A 678 30.23 5.29 -14.98
CA PRO A 678 30.69 4.25 -15.90
C PRO A 678 30.81 2.87 -15.23
N ASN A 679 30.62 1.79 -16.01
CA ASN A 679 30.76 0.38 -15.59
C ASN A 679 29.83 -0.09 -14.46
N PHE A 680 28.77 0.66 -14.19
CA PHE A 680 27.84 0.47 -13.07
C PHE A 680 26.83 -0.67 -13.38
N ARG A 681 27.16 -1.90 -12.95
CA ARG A 681 26.49 -3.14 -13.41
C ARG A 681 26.08 -4.10 -12.29
N ARG A 682 25.05 -4.93 -12.56
CA ARG A 682 24.64 -6.10 -11.77
C ARG A 682 24.47 -7.32 -12.69
N HIS A 683 24.72 -8.53 -12.19
CA HIS A 683 24.67 -9.77 -12.97
C HIS A 683 23.90 -10.86 -12.22
N TYR A 684 23.01 -11.56 -12.91
CA TYR A 684 22.14 -12.60 -12.36
C TYR A 684 22.34 -13.89 -13.19
N PRO A 685 23.02 -14.92 -12.65
CA PRO A 685 23.26 -16.16 -13.37
C PRO A 685 22.03 -17.06 -13.33
N PHE A 686 21.67 -17.67 -14.46
CA PHE A 686 20.59 -18.66 -14.60
C PHE A 686 21.16 -19.96 -15.18
N THR A 687 20.93 -21.08 -14.48
CA THR A 687 21.40 -22.40 -14.91
C THR A 687 20.24 -23.21 -15.46
N VAL A 688 20.19 -23.41 -16.78
CA VAL A 688 19.05 -24.06 -17.44
C VAL A 688 19.43 -25.46 -17.90
N ASN A 689 18.64 -26.46 -17.48
CA ASN A 689 18.92 -27.89 -17.64
C ASN A 689 17.89 -28.55 -18.57
N ALA A 690 18.23 -28.76 -19.85
CA ALA A 690 17.44 -29.47 -20.88
C ALA A 690 16.01 -28.98 -21.21
N GLN A 691 15.33 -28.28 -20.30
CA GLN A 691 13.98 -27.73 -20.44
C GLN A 691 14.03 -26.21 -20.48
N ALA A 692 13.16 -25.57 -21.28
CA ALA A 692 13.05 -24.11 -21.32
C ALA A 692 12.52 -23.52 -20.00
N GLN A 693 13.17 -22.46 -19.50
CA GLN A 693 12.82 -21.74 -18.28
C GLN A 693 12.26 -20.35 -18.63
N ARG A 694 11.03 -20.05 -18.19
CA ARG A 694 10.44 -18.71 -18.28
C ARG A 694 10.74 -17.94 -16.99
N ILE A 695 11.20 -16.69 -17.13
CA ILE A 695 11.39 -15.74 -16.03
C ILE A 695 10.61 -14.45 -16.32
N SER A 696 10.06 -13.82 -15.27
CA SER A 696 9.50 -12.48 -15.32
C SER A 696 10.64 -11.45 -15.35
N LEU A 697 10.65 -10.52 -16.31
CA LEU A 697 11.68 -9.45 -16.36
C LEU A 697 11.43 -8.37 -15.29
N TYR A 698 10.20 -8.25 -14.80
CA TYR A 698 9.82 -7.38 -13.69
C TYR A 698 10.55 -7.68 -12.38
N ALA A 699 11.10 -8.88 -12.17
CA ALA A 699 11.92 -9.17 -10.99
C ALA A 699 13.19 -8.27 -10.90
N PHE A 700 13.55 -7.59 -11.98
CA PHE A 700 14.61 -6.59 -12.03
C PHE A 700 14.10 -5.14 -11.91
N GLU A 701 12.78 -4.88 -11.91
CA GLU A 701 12.18 -3.54 -11.91
C GLU A 701 12.66 -2.69 -10.74
N GLU A 702 12.60 -3.20 -9.51
CA GLU A 702 13.09 -2.50 -8.32
C GLU A 702 14.59 -2.18 -8.43
N ASP A 703 15.40 -3.16 -8.85
CA ASP A 703 16.84 -2.97 -9.03
C ASP A 703 17.15 -1.93 -10.14
N ILE A 704 16.36 -1.88 -11.21
CA ILE A 704 16.42 -0.89 -12.30
C ILE A 704 15.98 0.49 -11.81
N GLN A 705 14.88 0.57 -11.05
CA GLN A 705 14.35 1.81 -10.49
C GLN A 705 15.36 2.42 -9.51
N GLN A 706 15.97 1.59 -8.66
CA GLN A 706 17.08 1.99 -7.79
C GLN A 706 18.30 2.47 -8.59
N MET A 707 18.73 1.74 -9.62
CA MET A 707 19.85 2.14 -10.49
C MET A 707 19.59 3.50 -11.14
N LEU A 708 18.40 3.73 -11.67
CA LEU A 708 17.98 5.04 -12.19
C LEU A 708 17.95 6.10 -11.08
N GLY A 709 17.35 5.80 -9.93
CA GLY A 709 17.19 6.72 -8.79
C GLY A 709 18.51 7.24 -8.21
N THR A 710 19.63 6.55 -8.43
CA THR A 710 20.97 7.02 -8.00
C THR A 710 21.47 8.24 -8.77
N THR A 711 20.98 8.48 -10.00
CA THR A 711 21.44 9.57 -10.86
C THR A 711 20.37 10.64 -11.09
N SER A 712 20.74 11.89 -10.87
CA SER A 712 19.94 13.08 -11.19
C SER A 712 19.76 13.31 -12.69
N ASN A 713 20.55 12.63 -13.53
CA ASN A 713 20.37 12.62 -14.97
C ASN A 713 19.07 11.86 -15.32
N GLN A 714 18.01 12.62 -15.64
CA GLN A 714 16.69 12.06 -15.97
C GLN A 714 16.69 11.25 -17.29
N ASP A 715 17.65 11.51 -18.18
CA ASP A 715 17.79 10.89 -19.50
C ASP A 715 18.74 9.66 -19.49
N ALA A 716 19.21 9.25 -18.30
CA ALA A 716 19.91 7.98 -18.12
C ALA A 716 18.96 6.78 -18.26
N PHE A 717 19.49 5.66 -18.77
CA PHE A 717 18.74 4.43 -18.99
C PHE A 717 19.49 3.21 -18.44
N VAL A 718 18.77 2.14 -18.10
CA VAL A 718 19.37 0.85 -17.73
C VAL A 718 19.26 -0.11 -18.90
N ARG A 719 20.39 -0.64 -19.36
CA ARG A 719 20.46 -1.69 -20.36
C ARG A 719 20.34 -3.05 -19.69
N ILE A 720 19.42 -3.89 -20.18
CA ILE A 720 19.46 -5.32 -19.91
C ILE A 720 20.13 -6.00 -21.10
N SER A 721 21.18 -6.77 -20.84
CA SER A 721 21.75 -7.75 -21.77
C SER A 721 21.48 -9.17 -21.26
N VAL A 722 21.35 -10.12 -22.19
CA VAL A 722 21.16 -11.55 -21.89
C VAL A 722 22.27 -12.31 -22.60
N GLU A 723 23.13 -12.96 -21.84
CA GLU A 723 24.50 -13.30 -22.25
C GLU A 723 24.85 -14.76 -21.93
N THR A 724 25.61 -15.41 -22.82
CA THR A 724 26.25 -16.72 -22.60
C THR A 724 27.76 -16.55 -22.79
N ASP A 725 28.38 -17.34 -23.66
CA ASP A 725 29.63 -17.02 -24.37
C ASP A 725 29.56 -15.72 -25.22
N ARG A 726 28.35 -15.19 -25.45
CA ARG A 726 28.06 -14.00 -26.27
C ARG A 726 26.75 -13.35 -25.84
N ILE A 727 26.52 -12.09 -26.22
CA ILE A 727 25.21 -11.44 -26.08
C ILE A 727 24.20 -12.12 -27.03
N LEU A 728 23.07 -12.58 -26.49
CA LEU A 728 21.95 -13.18 -27.20
C LEU A 728 20.80 -12.18 -27.45
N LYS A 729 20.51 -11.35 -26.44
CA LYS A 729 19.48 -10.29 -26.48
C LYS A 729 19.94 -9.06 -25.71
N GLN A 730 19.39 -7.91 -26.08
CA GLN A 730 19.62 -6.64 -25.40
C GLN A 730 18.39 -5.73 -25.55
N LEU A 731 18.12 -4.93 -24.52
CA LEU A 731 17.12 -3.86 -24.50
C LEU A 731 17.63 -2.71 -23.61
N ASN A 732 17.11 -1.50 -23.83
CA ASN A 732 17.39 -0.32 -23.02
C ASN A 732 16.08 0.14 -22.35
N ILE A 733 16.12 0.45 -21.06
CA ILE A 733 14.94 0.77 -20.24
C ILE A 733 15.05 2.21 -19.72
N VAL A 734 14.05 3.02 -20.02
CA VAL A 734 13.96 4.44 -19.67
C VAL A 734 12.87 4.71 -18.64
N ARG A 735 12.98 5.84 -17.94
CA ARG A 735 11.93 6.36 -17.04
C ARG A 735 10.65 6.77 -17.78
N TYR A 736 10.76 7.19 -19.04
CA TYR A 736 9.68 7.78 -19.83
C TYR A 736 9.87 7.42 -21.32
N ASP A 737 8.78 7.11 -22.03
CA ASP A 737 8.79 6.78 -23.46
C ASP A 737 8.84 8.03 -24.37
N ALA A 738 8.60 9.21 -23.79
CA ALA A 738 8.44 10.46 -24.50
C ALA A 738 8.90 11.68 -23.69
N ARG A 739 9.01 12.82 -24.38
CA ARG A 739 9.29 14.14 -23.82
C ARG A 739 8.38 15.20 -24.43
N LEU A 740 8.05 16.24 -23.64
CA LEU A 740 7.43 17.45 -24.17
C LEU A 740 8.53 18.37 -24.75
N GLU A 741 8.46 18.67 -26.03
CA GLU A 741 9.28 19.70 -26.68
C GLU A 741 8.46 20.99 -26.86
N GLY A 742 9.06 22.14 -26.50
CA GLY A 742 8.43 23.46 -26.62
C GLY A 742 8.85 24.46 -25.52
N PRO A 743 8.18 25.63 -25.44
CA PRO A 743 7.08 26.05 -26.29
C PRO A 743 7.53 26.34 -27.73
N LEU A 744 6.86 25.71 -28.69
CA LEU A 744 6.87 26.13 -30.08
C LEU A 744 6.10 27.47 -30.23
N PRO A 745 6.32 28.22 -31.33
CA PRO A 745 5.64 29.50 -31.57
C PRO A 745 4.12 29.42 -31.37
N ALA A 746 3.57 30.45 -30.72
CA ALA A 746 2.18 30.53 -30.24
C ALA A 746 1.79 29.57 -29.10
N GLY A 747 2.74 29.20 -28.21
CA GLY A 747 2.41 28.52 -26.94
C GLY A 747 2.00 27.06 -27.12
N ARG A 748 2.65 26.37 -28.06
CA ARG A 748 2.37 24.97 -28.40
C ARG A 748 3.42 24.03 -27.84
N LEU A 749 3.01 22.82 -27.53
CA LEU A 749 3.86 21.74 -27.05
C LEU A 749 3.68 20.53 -27.97
N GLU A 750 4.75 19.79 -28.21
CA GLU A 750 4.72 18.57 -29.02
C GLU A 750 5.22 17.40 -28.15
N VAL A 751 4.47 16.30 -28.10
CA VAL A 751 4.90 15.09 -27.38
C VAL A 751 5.71 14.24 -28.34
N VAL A 752 7.03 14.28 -28.17
CA VAL A 752 8.00 13.59 -29.03
C VAL A 752 8.34 12.23 -28.43
N THR A 753 8.17 11.18 -29.24
CA THR A 753 8.56 9.80 -28.94
C THR A 753 9.81 9.44 -29.77
N ASP A 754 10.75 8.69 -29.18
CA ASP A 754 11.94 8.23 -29.92
C ASP A 754 11.68 6.94 -30.73
N THR A 755 10.49 6.35 -30.57
CA THR A 755 9.95 5.25 -31.39
C THR A 755 8.59 5.64 -31.98
N PRO A 756 8.28 5.31 -33.25
CA PRO A 756 6.99 5.62 -33.85
C PRO A 756 5.86 4.87 -33.11
N CYS A 757 5.01 5.62 -32.41
CA CYS A 757 3.82 5.10 -31.76
C CYS A 757 2.67 4.95 -32.77
N ASP A 758 1.85 3.90 -32.63
CA ASP A 758 0.66 3.73 -33.47
C ASP A 758 -0.37 4.82 -33.17
N SER A 759 -1.01 5.36 -34.22
CA SER A 759 -1.86 6.56 -34.21
C SER A 759 -3.18 6.45 -33.42
N ALA A 760 -3.32 5.43 -32.58
CA ALA A 760 -4.48 5.16 -31.72
C ALA A 760 -4.20 5.44 -30.22
N SER A 761 -2.95 5.75 -29.84
CA SER A 761 -2.61 6.11 -28.46
C SER A 761 -3.27 7.43 -28.04
N SER A 762 -4.17 7.41 -27.06
CA SER A 762 -4.72 8.64 -26.48
C SER A 762 -3.74 9.24 -25.45
N VAL A 763 -2.86 10.09 -25.96
CA VAL A 763 -1.93 10.88 -25.15
C VAL A 763 -2.70 12.01 -24.47
N ARG A 764 -2.53 12.17 -23.15
CA ARG A 764 -3.14 13.27 -22.39
C ARG A 764 -2.05 14.08 -21.69
N VAL A 765 -2.26 15.40 -21.61
CA VAL A 765 -1.34 16.34 -20.93
C VAL A 765 -2.15 17.12 -19.90
N SER A 766 -1.65 17.18 -18.67
CA SER A 766 -2.25 17.94 -17.57
C SER A 766 -1.24 18.91 -16.95
N GLY A 767 -1.72 20.06 -16.50
CA GLY A 767 -0.95 21.10 -15.83
C GLY A 767 -1.35 21.27 -14.37
N MET A 768 -0.44 20.97 -13.45
CA MET A 768 -0.54 21.27 -12.01
C MET A 768 0.05 22.67 -11.75
N ARG A 769 -0.52 23.44 -10.81
CA ARG A 769 0.16 24.63 -10.25
C ARG A 769 1.15 24.18 -9.19
N LEU A 770 2.42 24.55 -9.33
CA LEU A 770 3.42 24.21 -8.32
C LEU A 770 3.13 24.94 -7.00
N ASP A 771 2.55 26.14 -7.03
CA ASP A 771 2.25 26.93 -5.82
C ASP A 771 0.97 26.50 -5.08
N ASP A 772 0.16 25.60 -5.64
CA ASP A 772 -1.08 25.10 -5.04
C ASP A 772 -1.38 23.65 -5.49
N PRO A 773 -0.77 22.62 -4.86
CA PRO A 773 -1.02 21.22 -5.17
C PRO A 773 -2.42 20.71 -4.80
N ARG A 774 -3.32 21.57 -4.29
CA ARG A 774 -4.73 21.23 -4.06
C ARG A 774 -5.64 21.80 -5.15
N ALA A 775 -5.12 22.61 -6.08
CA ALA A 775 -5.86 23.09 -7.24
C ALA A 775 -6.05 21.95 -8.25
N ILE A 776 -7.29 21.80 -8.75
CA ILE A 776 -7.66 20.80 -9.75
C ILE A 776 -6.75 20.95 -11.00
N PRO A 777 -6.09 19.87 -11.47
CA PRO A 777 -5.26 19.92 -12.66
C PRO A 777 -5.97 20.51 -13.88
N VAL A 778 -5.22 21.26 -14.67
CA VAL A 778 -5.69 21.82 -15.93
C VAL A 778 -5.37 20.86 -17.06
N GLU A 779 -6.39 20.24 -17.66
CA GLU A 779 -6.24 19.56 -18.94
C GLU A 779 -5.73 20.56 -20.01
N VAL A 780 -4.70 20.14 -20.74
CA VAL A 780 -4.11 20.85 -21.87
C VAL A 780 -4.66 20.17 -23.14
N PRO A 781 -5.47 20.86 -23.96
CA PRO A 781 -6.15 20.23 -25.09
C PRO A 781 -5.18 19.85 -26.21
N GLU A 782 -5.38 18.66 -26.77
CA GLU A 782 -4.75 18.23 -28.01
C GLU A 782 -5.44 18.89 -29.23
N ARG A 783 -4.66 19.23 -30.25
CA ARG A 783 -5.18 19.67 -31.54
C ARG A 783 -5.58 18.46 -32.39
N VAL A 784 -6.88 18.26 -32.60
CA VAL A 784 -7.38 17.19 -33.48
C VAL A 784 -7.48 17.60 -34.96
N SER A 785 -7.31 16.63 -35.86
CA SER A 785 -7.57 16.75 -37.29
C SER A 785 -8.49 15.62 -37.74
N GLN A 786 -9.65 15.94 -38.33
CA GLN A 786 -10.70 14.95 -38.70
C GLN A 786 -11.12 14.01 -37.54
N GLY A 787 -10.98 14.46 -36.29
CA GLY A 787 -11.29 13.67 -35.08
C GLY A 787 -10.13 12.82 -34.54
N VAL A 788 -8.97 12.81 -35.20
CA VAL A 788 -7.75 12.10 -34.74
C VAL A 788 -6.80 13.09 -34.08
N GLY A 789 -6.12 12.66 -33.01
CA GLY A 789 -5.05 13.42 -32.36
C GLY A 789 -3.86 13.69 -33.28
N MET A 790 -3.09 14.74 -32.99
CA MET A 790 -1.93 15.17 -33.79
C MET A 790 -0.62 15.17 -32.98
N GLY A 791 -0.62 14.77 -31.71
CA GLY A 791 0.54 14.85 -30.81
C GLY A 791 0.91 16.27 -30.35
N VAL A 792 0.16 17.28 -30.81
CA VAL A 792 0.43 18.71 -30.58
C VAL A 792 -0.64 19.31 -29.68
N PHE A 793 -0.21 19.89 -28.57
CA PHE A 793 -1.02 20.44 -27.49
C PHE A 793 -0.90 21.97 -27.44
N GLU A 794 -1.96 22.66 -27.01
CA GLU A 794 -2.02 24.14 -26.99
C GLU A 794 -2.24 24.64 -25.55
N ILE A 795 -1.31 25.43 -25.01
CA ILE A 795 -1.32 25.85 -23.60
C ILE A 795 -2.56 26.72 -23.33
N PRO A 796 -3.48 26.33 -22.42
CA PRO A 796 -4.67 27.11 -22.11
C PRO A 796 -4.35 28.53 -21.64
N PRO A 797 -5.12 29.57 -22.00
CA PRO A 797 -4.88 30.95 -21.54
C PRO A 797 -4.81 31.12 -20.02
N LYS A 798 -5.46 30.22 -19.25
CA LYS A 798 -5.39 30.15 -17.78
C LYS A 798 -4.01 29.74 -17.23
N MET A 799 -3.15 29.13 -18.04
CA MET A 799 -1.76 28.73 -17.72
C MET A 799 -0.70 29.69 -18.26
N MET A 800 -1.11 30.81 -18.89
CA MET A 800 -0.19 31.86 -19.36
C MET A 800 0.16 32.88 -18.26
N LYS A 801 -0.31 32.66 -17.03
CA LYS A 801 -0.12 33.50 -15.83
C LYS A 801 -0.13 32.62 -14.57
N ASN A 802 0.30 33.20 -13.44
CA ASN A 802 0.30 32.56 -12.12
C ASN A 802 1.03 31.19 -12.10
N GLY A 803 2.12 31.08 -12.85
CA GLY A 803 3.03 29.93 -12.77
C GLY A 803 3.98 29.99 -11.56
N PRO A 804 4.93 29.06 -11.46
CA PRO A 804 5.22 28.02 -12.45
C PRO A 804 4.23 26.83 -12.40
N TRP A 805 4.09 26.17 -13.55
CA TRP A 805 3.22 25.00 -13.74
C TRP A 805 4.06 23.74 -13.97
N LEU A 806 3.61 22.59 -13.50
CA LEU A 806 4.18 21.29 -13.86
C LEU A 806 3.28 20.61 -14.90
N LEU A 807 3.81 20.32 -16.08
CA LEU A 807 3.16 19.58 -17.15
C LEU A 807 3.48 18.09 -17.00
N PHE A 808 2.46 17.23 -16.95
CA PHE A 808 2.63 15.80 -16.64
C PHE A 808 1.59 14.91 -17.38
N PRO A 809 1.90 13.61 -17.60
CA PRO A 809 0.92 12.65 -18.09
C PRO A 809 -0.01 12.22 -16.94
N PRO A 810 -1.34 12.39 -17.03
CA PRO A 810 -2.25 11.85 -16.03
C PRO A 810 -2.27 10.31 -16.08
N ALA A 811 -2.89 9.68 -15.07
CA ALA A 811 -2.88 8.23 -14.89
C ALA A 811 -3.40 7.48 -16.13
N GLU A 812 -4.44 8.03 -16.75
CA GLU A 812 -5.17 7.50 -17.91
C GLU A 812 -4.47 7.78 -19.26
N SER A 813 -3.35 8.53 -19.27
CA SER A 813 -2.57 8.71 -20.50
C SER A 813 -1.90 7.40 -20.88
N SER A 814 -2.15 6.91 -22.10
CA SER A 814 -1.54 5.68 -22.62
C SER A 814 -0.03 5.80 -22.86
N LEU A 815 0.50 7.03 -22.85
CA LEU A 815 1.93 7.33 -23.02
C LEU A 815 2.44 8.10 -21.80
N LYS A 816 3.55 7.67 -21.22
CA LYS A 816 4.23 8.36 -20.11
C LYS A 816 5.40 9.19 -20.64
N PHE A 817 5.27 10.51 -20.56
CA PHE A 817 6.34 11.45 -20.90
C PHE A 817 6.98 12.09 -19.65
N ARG A 818 8.23 12.53 -19.79
CA ARG A 818 8.99 13.25 -18.76
C ARG A 818 8.24 14.52 -18.29
N PRO A 819 7.86 14.64 -17.00
CA PRO A 819 7.21 15.85 -16.49
C PRO A 819 8.11 17.09 -16.64
N THR A 820 7.55 18.20 -17.11
CA THR A 820 8.28 19.40 -17.52
C THR A 820 7.70 20.64 -16.85
N VAL A 821 8.56 21.52 -16.32
CA VAL A 821 8.13 22.75 -15.66
C VAL A 821 7.97 23.88 -16.68
N TRP A 822 6.78 24.44 -16.74
CA TRP A 822 6.41 25.62 -17.54
C TRP A 822 6.46 26.88 -16.66
N VAL A 823 7.45 27.73 -16.91
CA VAL A 823 7.63 29.02 -16.21
C VAL A 823 6.96 30.12 -17.03
N THR A 824 6.05 30.87 -16.41
CA THR A 824 5.34 32.01 -17.05
C THR A 824 6.10 33.33 -16.85
N GLU A 825 5.91 34.30 -17.75
CA GLU A 825 6.65 35.57 -17.74
C GLU A 825 6.51 36.37 -16.42
N ASP A 826 5.37 36.27 -15.73
CA ASP A 826 5.14 36.85 -14.41
C ASP A 826 5.92 36.12 -13.31
N SER A 827 5.93 34.78 -13.30
CA SER A 827 6.72 33.97 -12.36
C SER A 827 8.23 34.21 -12.52
N ALA A 828 8.74 34.31 -13.75
CA ALA A 828 10.15 34.57 -14.03
C ALA A 828 10.69 35.92 -13.50
N ASN A 829 9.80 36.87 -13.21
CA ASN A 829 10.14 38.18 -12.63
C ASN A 829 9.78 38.29 -11.13
N THR A 830 9.26 37.22 -10.50
CA THR A 830 8.73 37.28 -9.14
C THR A 830 9.84 37.20 -8.09
N SER A 831 10.08 38.31 -7.40
CA SER A 831 11.00 38.40 -6.26
C SER A 831 10.22 38.38 -4.93
N GLU A 832 9.79 37.21 -4.45
CA GLU A 832 9.19 37.10 -3.11
C GLU A 832 10.25 37.36 -2.02
N SER A 833 10.02 38.36 -1.15
CA SER A 833 11.03 38.81 -0.18
C SER A 833 11.19 37.92 1.04
N HIS A 834 10.22 37.03 1.32
CA HIS A 834 10.21 36.13 2.48
C HIS A 834 9.62 34.76 2.12
N VAL A 835 10.46 33.86 1.60
CA VAL A 835 10.11 32.47 1.28
C VAL A 835 10.08 31.63 2.56
N ASN A 836 8.91 31.58 3.20
CA ASN A 836 8.71 30.92 4.49
C ASN A 836 7.82 29.65 4.41
N THR A 837 7.31 29.29 3.23
CA THR A 837 6.39 28.15 3.01
C THR A 837 6.71 27.42 1.70
N LEU A 838 6.33 26.14 1.56
CA LEU A 838 6.57 25.44 0.29
C LEU A 838 5.77 26.04 -0.88
N HIS A 839 4.60 26.64 -0.59
CA HIS A 839 3.81 27.42 -1.56
C HIS A 839 4.55 28.68 -2.07
N SER A 840 5.34 29.35 -1.23
CA SER A 840 6.18 30.50 -1.64
C SER A 840 7.45 30.02 -2.35
N ALA A 841 8.10 28.96 -1.85
CA ALA A 841 9.24 28.32 -2.50
C ALA A 841 8.91 27.87 -3.93
N ALA A 842 7.72 27.31 -4.15
CA ALA A 842 7.24 26.89 -5.46
C ALA A 842 7.00 28.05 -6.44
N LYS A 843 6.68 29.26 -5.98
CA LYS A 843 6.60 30.47 -6.83
C LYS A 843 7.97 31.03 -7.18
N ALA A 844 8.88 31.01 -6.20
CA ALA A 844 10.26 31.46 -6.38
C ALA A 844 11.12 30.44 -7.16
N PHE A 845 10.65 29.21 -7.34
CA PHE A 845 11.36 28.13 -8.01
C PHE A 845 11.53 28.39 -9.51
N HIS A 846 12.76 28.21 -10.00
CA HIS A 846 13.06 28.25 -11.42
C HIS A 846 14.16 27.25 -11.77
N PRO A 847 13.95 26.27 -12.68
CA PRO A 847 14.91 25.18 -12.94
C PRO A 847 16.36 25.61 -13.21
N VAL A 848 16.57 26.71 -13.95
CA VAL A 848 17.91 27.28 -14.21
C VAL A 848 18.37 28.32 -13.17
N HIS A 849 17.51 29.28 -12.80
CA HIS A 849 17.92 30.48 -12.03
C HIS A 849 17.76 30.34 -10.51
N ASN A 850 16.87 29.47 -10.03
CA ASN A 850 16.66 29.21 -8.61
C ASN A 850 16.19 27.75 -8.37
N PRO A 851 17.06 26.75 -8.62
CA PRO A 851 16.71 25.34 -8.46
C PRO A 851 16.46 24.94 -7.00
N ASN A 852 17.19 25.54 -6.06
CA ASN A 852 17.23 25.17 -4.64
C ASN A 852 16.18 25.88 -3.77
N ALA A 853 15.11 26.40 -4.37
CA ALA A 853 14.13 27.27 -3.70
C ALA A 853 13.46 26.64 -2.46
N PHE A 854 13.40 25.31 -2.39
CA PHE A 854 12.75 24.56 -1.31
C PHE A 854 13.65 24.29 -0.09
N ASP A 855 14.98 24.29 -0.25
CA ASP A 855 15.94 23.76 0.74
C ASP A 855 15.80 24.44 2.11
N GLN A 856 15.73 25.78 2.13
CA GLN A 856 15.61 26.56 3.36
C GLN A 856 14.29 26.28 4.10
N VAL A 857 13.20 26.07 3.37
CA VAL A 857 11.88 25.81 3.97
C VAL A 857 11.82 24.38 4.52
N ILE A 858 12.36 23.41 3.77
CA ILE A 858 12.49 22.01 4.23
C ILE A 858 13.34 21.92 5.50
N TRP A 859 14.43 22.71 5.60
CA TRP A 859 15.24 22.79 6.81
C TRP A 859 14.49 23.40 8.00
N ALA A 860 13.64 24.40 7.78
CA ALA A 860 12.77 24.95 8.82
C ALA A 860 11.70 23.94 9.28
N MET A 861 11.08 23.22 8.34
CA MET A 861 10.06 22.19 8.61
C MET A 861 10.57 21.09 9.54
N ALA A 862 11.84 20.67 9.41
CA ALA A 862 12.46 19.68 10.29
C ALA A 862 12.44 20.03 11.79
N ARG A 863 12.16 21.30 12.13
CA ARG A 863 12.11 21.84 13.50
C ARG A 863 10.73 22.37 13.90
N ASP A 864 9.76 22.36 12.98
CA ASP A 864 8.40 22.85 13.18
C ASP A 864 7.38 21.83 12.66
N PHE A 865 6.84 21.04 13.58
CA PHE A 865 5.84 20.01 13.30
C PHE A 865 4.46 20.64 12.97
N SER A 866 4.24 21.91 13.32
CA SER A 866 3.07 22.70 12.93
C SER A 866 3.22 23.41 11.57
N HIS A 867 4.36 23.24 10.88
CA HIS A 867 4.65 24.00 9.66
C HIS A 867 3.71 23.69 8.49
N SER A 868 3.16 24.74 7.87
CA SER A 868 2.23 24.63 6.72
C SER A 868 2.77 23.87 5.50
N GLY A 869 4.08 23.63 5.40
CA GLY A 869 4.68 22.80 4.36
C GLY A 869 4.35 21.31 4.47
N TRP A 870 4.02 20.79 5.66
CA TRP A 870 3.56 19.40 5.81
C TRP A 870 2.26 19.15 5.04
N ASP A 871 1.37 20.14 5.02
CA ASP A 871 0.10 20.08 4.29
C ASP A 871 0.27 20.10 2.76
N TYR A 872 1.32 20.78 2.28
CA TYR A 872 1.74 20.81 0.87
C TYR A 872 2.30 19.44 0.43
N LEU A 873 3.21 18.86 1.22
CA LEU A 873 3.76 17.53 0.93
C LEU A 873 2.70 16.43 1.02
N ARG A 874 1.74 16.54 1.94
CA ARG A 874 0.60 15.60 2.02
C ARG A 874 -0.28 15.69 0.77
N ALA A 875 -0.60 16.91 0.29
CA ALA A 875 -1.34 17.08 -0.95
C ALA A 875 -0.62 16.46 -2.16
N LEU A 876 0.72 16.55 -2.23
CA LEU A 876 1.52 15.84 -3.25
C LEU A 876 1.47 14.31 -3.10
N LYS A 877 1.58 13.78 -1.87
CA LYS A 877 1.47 12.35 -1.55
C LYS A 877 0.11 11.78 -1.98
N GLU A 878 -0.96 12.53 -1.74
CA GLU A 878 -2.35 12.14 -2.01
C GLU A 878 -2.70 12.26 -3.51
N GLN A 879 -2.55 13.44 -4.11
CA GLN A 879 -3.15 13.77 -5.42
C GLN A 879 -2.27 13.42 -6.62
N TYR A 880 -0.97 13.27 -6.43
CA TYR A 880 0.01 13.01 -7.51
C TYR A 880 0.82 11.74 -7.26
N SER A 881 0.23 10.78 -6.54
CA SER A 881 0.82 9.49 -6.20
C SER A 881 1.28 8.66 -7.41
N THR A 882 0.67 8.84 -8.59
CA THR A 882 1.05 8.18 -9.84
C THR A 882 2.27 8.78 -10.53
N LEU A 883 2.75 9.96 -10.10
CA LEU A 883 3.98 10.55 -10.59
C LEU A 883 5.18 10.09 -9.74
N PRO A 884 6.37 9.98 -10.35
CA PRO A 884 7.57 9.68 -9.59
C PRO A 884 7.99 10.87 -8.72
N LEU A 885 8.45 10.59 -7.50
CA LEU A 885 8.92 11.58 -6.52
C LEU A 885 10.05 12.44 -7.11
N SER A 886 10.88 11.85 -8.00
CA SER A 886 11.96 12.53 -8.72
C SER A 886 11.50 13.61 -9.73
N ALA A 887 10.20 13.75 -9.98
CA ALA A 887 9.61 14.85 -10.75
C ALA A 887 9.50 16.17 -9.94
N PHE A 888 9.55 16.12 -8.60
CA PHE A 888 9.33 17.28 -7.74
C PHE A 888 10.61 17.65 -6.95
N GLU A 889 11.04 18.92 -7.02
CA GLU A 889 12.19 19.37 -6.24
C GLU A 889 11.90 19.42 -4.73
N SER A 890 10.63 19.58 -4.31
CA SER A 890 10.26 19.51 -2.89
C SER A 890 10.54 18.14 -2.25
N TRP A 891 10.35 17.03 -2.99
CA TRP A 891 10.70 15.69 -2.51
C TRP A 891 12.21 15.44 -2.55
N LYS A 892 12.93 15.98 -3.55
CA LYS A 892 14.39 15.90 -3.63
C LYS A 892 15.09 16.70 -2.51
N ALA A 893 14.61 17.90 -2.21
CA ALA A 893 15.07 18.70 -1.07
C ALA A 893 14.81 17.98 0.27
N LEU A 894 13.65 17.33 0.43
CA LEU A 894 13.36 16.48 1.59
C LEU A 894 14.33 15.30 1.71
N ALA A 895 14.55 14.55 0.63
CA ALA A 895 15.43 13.38 0.60
C ALA A 895 16.92 13.69 0.81
N ASN A 896 17.33 14.95 0.64
CA ASN A 896 18.70 15.42 0.91
C ASN A 896 18.88 15.97 2.34
N ASN A 897 17.83 15.99 3.18
CA ASN A 897 17.87 16.50 4.55
C ASN A 897 17.41 15.43 5.55
N THR A 898 18.37 14.81 6.25
CA THR A 898 18.14 13.68 7.17
C THR A 898 17.14 14.00 8.29
N SER A 899 17.20 15.18 8.90
CA SER A 899 16.22 15.60 9.92
C SER A 899 14.84 15.86 9.33
N ALA A 900 14.75 16.40 8.12
CA ALA A 900 13.45 16.67 7.48
C ALA A 900 12.76 15.39 7.02
N ILE A 901 13.48 14.42 6.43
CA ILE A 901 12.89 13.13 6.05
C ILE A 901 12.54 12.28 7.26
N ALA A 902 13.32 12.35 8.36
CA ALA A 902 12.96 11.73 9.63
C ALA A 902 11.65 12.30 10.19
N ALA A 903 11.51 13.62 10.26
CA ALA A 903 10.25 14.28 10.67
C ALA A 903 9.07 13.93 9.74
N ALA A 904 9.35 13.72 8.44
CA ALA A 904 8.34 13.35 7.46
C ALA A 904 7.73 11.96 7.68
N VAL A 905 8.50 10.98 8.18
CA VAL A 905 7.99 9.63 8.54
C VAL A 905 6.77 9.75 9.45
N PHE A 906 6.85 10.65 10.43
CA PHE A 906 5.77 10.92 11.38
C PHE A 906 4.74 11.91 10.83
N ARG A 907 5.14 13.07 10.30
CA ARG A 907 4.19 14.15 9.92
C ARG A 907 3.40 13.91 8.63
N LEU A 908 3.89 13.05 7.75
CA LEU A 908 3.22 12.61 6.53
C LEU A 908 2.77 11.14 6.59
N GLU A 909 2.94 10.51 7.76
CA GLU A 909 2.53 9.13 8.07
C GLU A 909 2.89 8.17 6.94
N PHE A 910 4.21 7.98 6.79
CA PHE A 910 4.72 7.04 5.80
C PHE A 910 4.36 5.61 6.19
N ASP A 911 3.95 4.85 5.18
CA ASP A 911 3.81 3.40 5.23
C ASP A 911 5.08 2.73 4.64
N PRO A 912 5.29 1.41 4.84
CA PRO A 912 6.46 0.71 4.29
C PRO A 912 6.59 0.81 2.76
N ALA A 913 5.50 0.96 2.01
CA ALA A 913 5.56 1.11 0.56
C ALA A 913 6.03 2.51 0.16
N PHE A 914 5.62 3.57 0.86
CA PHE A 914 6.14 4.92 0.65
C PHE A 914 7.62 5.05 1.07
N CYS A 915 8.02 4.38 2.16
CA CYS A 915 9.44 4.25 2.52
C CYS A 915 10.25 3.53 1.42
N ARG A 916 9.70 2.47 0.81
CA ARG A 916 10.30 1.80 -0.36
C ARG A 916 10.36 2.72 -1.59
N ARG A 917 9.33 3.54 -1.86
CA ARG A 917 9.35 4.55 -2.94
C ARG A 917 10.45 5.59 -2.76
N LEU A 918 10.57 6.17 -1.56
CA LEU A 918 11.65 7.11 -1.22
C LEU A 918 13.04 6.48 -1.42
N SER A 919 13.15 5.21 -1.05
CA SER A 919 14.36 4.42 -1.28
C SER A 919 14.61 4.27 -2.79
N ASN A 920 13.70 3.69 -3.56
CA ASN A 920 13.95 3.34 -4.96
C ASN A 920 14.06 4.58 -5.88
N GLU A 921 13.23 5.61 -5.69
CA GLU A 921 13.13 6.73 -6.63
C GLU A 921 14.07 7.91 -6.35
N LEU A 922 14.46 8.13 -5.09
CA LEU A 922 15.30 9.27 -4.66
C LEU A 922 16.63 8.85 -4.02
N ALA A 923 16.92 7.55 -4.03
CA ALA A 923 18.10 6.96 -3.43
C ALA A 923 18.29 7.33 -1.94
N VAL A 924 17.23 7.28 -1.13
CA VAL A 924 17.28 7.44 0.34
C VAL A 924 17.91 6.22 1.02
N ILE A 925 18.72 6.44 2.07
CA ILE A 925 19.27 5.37 2.93
C ILE A 925 18.94 5.76 4.37
N TRP A 926 18.15 4.94 5.06
CA TRP A 926 17.57 5.29 6.36
C TRP A 926 18.62 5.30 7.49
N GLU A 927 19.64 4.48 7.35
CA GLU A 927 20.82 4.35 8.20
C GLU A 927 21.69 5.62 8.21
N THR A 928 21.45 6.60 7.31
CA THR A 928 22.09 7.93 7.35
C THR A 928 21.49 8.88 8.39
N VAL A 929 20.27 8.59 8.87
CA VAL A 929 19.64 9.37 9.93
C VAL A 929 20.20 8.87 11.26
N ASN A 930 21.02 9.69 11.91
CA ASN A 930 21.67 9.28 13.17
C ASN A 930 20.65 9.07 14.30
N VAL A 931 21.02 8.27 15.29
CA VAL A 931 20.11 7.88 16.39
C VAL A 931 19.58 9.10 17.16
N GLN A 932 20.40 10.15 17.34
CA GLN A 932 19.95 11.39 17.99
C GLN A 932 18.84 12.11 17.20
N THR A 933 18.92 12.19 15.87
CA THR A 933 17.85 12.78 15.05
C THR A 933 16.55 12.02 15.23
N TRP A 934 16.59 10.69 15.35
CA TRP A 934 15.38 9.90 15.62
C TRP A 934 14.78 10.18 17.01
N ILE A 935 15.60 10.33 18.05
CA ILE A 935 15.16 10.72 19.41
C ILE A 935 14.51 12.12 19.39
N ASP A 936 15.21 13.10 18.80
CA ASP A 936 14.73 14.49 18.71
C ASP A 936 13.40 14.59 17.95
N VAL A 937 13.29 13.86 16.83
CA VAL A 937 12.08 13.81 16.01
C VAL A 937 10.94 13.07 16.71
N ARG A 938 11.22 11.96 17.43
CA ARG A 938 10.22 11.23 18.22
C ARG A 938 9.60 12.14 19.27
N ALA A 939 10.44 12.85 20.03
CA ALA A 939 9.99 13.83 21.03
C ALA A 939 9.22 14.99 20.37
N GLY A 940 9.68 15.51 19.22
CA GLY A 940 8.98 16.53 18.45
C GLY A 940 7.56 16.12 18.03
N GLN A 941 7.38 14.88 17.57
CA GLN A 941 6.07 14.34 17.22
C GLN A 941 5.17 14.17 18.44
N SER A 942 5.68 13.61 19.54
CA SER A 942 4.89 13.38 20.76
C SER A 942 4.36 14.70 21.34
N ASN A 943 5.25 15.69 21.50
CA ASN A 943 4.87 17.06 21.91
C ASN A 943 3.82 17.68 20.97
N PHE A 944 3.97 17.53 19.65
CA PHE A 944 3.00 18.04 18.68
C PHE A 944 1.61 17.40 18.84
N LEU A 945 1.52 16.10 19.13
CA LEU A 945 0.25 15.40 19.36
C LEU A 945 -0.42 15.89 20.66
N VAL A 946 0.36 16.10 21.72
CA VAL A 946 -0.12 16.71 22.98
C VAL A 946 -0.61 18.14 22.75
N ASP A 947 0.09 18.95 21.94
CA ASP A 947 -0.35 20.30 21.55
C ASP A 947 -1.68 20.30 20.77
N GLN A 948 -2.05 19.20 20.09
CA GLN A 948 -3.38 19.02 19.47
C GLN A 948 -4.46 18.54 20.46
N GLY A 949 -4.09 18.19 21.69
CA GLY A 949 -4.99 17.69 22.73
C GLY A 949 -5.16 16.17 22.77
N ILE A 950 -4.18 15.41 22.27
CA ILE A 950 -4.14 13.97 22.48
C ILE A 950 -3.45 13.72 23.85
N PRO A 951 -4.04 12.93 24.77
CA PRO A 951 -3.43 12.63 26.07
C PRO A 951 -2.02 12.04 25.93
N GLU A 952 -1.10 12.40 26.82
CA GLU A 952 0.34 12.06 26.75
C GLU A 952 0.60 10.55 26.56
N GLU A 953 -0.05 9.70 27.36
CA GLU A 953 0.05 8.23 27.22
C GLU A 953 -0.39 7.71 25.85
N LEU A 954 -1.42 8.34 25.25
CA LEU A 954 -1.92 7.99 23.92
C LEU A 954 -1.02 8.57 22.82
N ALA A 955 -0.47 9.77 23.00
CA ALA A 955 0.50 10.38 22.07
C ALA A 955 1.77 9.53 21.97
N GLU A 956 2.31 9.07 23.10
CA GLU A 956 3.44 8.16 23.16
C GLU A 956 3.12 6.80 22.49
N LYS A 957 1.93 6.22 22.73
CA LYS A 957 1.48 4.99 22.04
C LYS A 957 1.42 5.17 20.53
N LEU A 958 0.80 6.25 20.04
CA LEU A 958 0.69 6.54 18.59
C LEU A 958 2.06 6.65 17.92
N VAL A 959 3.05 7.22 18.62
CA VAL A 959 4.43 7.33 18.15
C VAL A 959 5.12 5.96 18.11
N GLU A 960 4.87 5.09 19.09
CA GLU A 960 5.39 3.71 19.13
C GLU A 960 4.74 2.77 18.10
N ASP A 961 3.43 2.89 17.89
CA ASP A 961 2.72 2.19 16.82
C ASP A 961 3.20 2.65 15.44
N ARG A 962 3.47 3.96 15.26
CA ARG A 962 4.06 4.49 14.02
C ARG A 962 5.49 3.98 13.80
N ILE A 963 6.36 3.98 14.83
CA ILE A 963 7.70 3.38 14.77
C ILE A 963 7.60 1.90 14.35
N SER A 964 6.72 1.13 15.01
CA SER A 964 6.52 -0.30 14.75
C SER A 964 6.02 -0.55 13.32
N SER A 965 5.11 0.29 12.80
CA SER A 965 4.52 0.13 11.46
C SER A 965 5.53 0.23 10.31
N VAL A 966 6.60 1.00 10.48
CA VAL A 966 7.65 1.20 9.44
C VAL A 966 8.99 0.56 9.78
N ALA A 967 9.08 -0.17 10.89
CA ALA A 967 10.32 -0.81 11.31
C ALA A 967 10.90 -1.76 10.25
N THR A 968 10.03 -2.48 9.52
CA THR A 968 10.38 -3.34 8.39
C THR A 968 10.98 -2.61 7.17
N ALA A 969 10.99 -1.28 7.17
CA ALA A 969 11.65 -0.43 6.15
C ALA A 969 12.76 0.47 6.72
N ILE A 970 12.88 0.58 8.05
CA ILE A 970 13.84 1.44 8.77
C ILE A 970 14.55 0.58 9.83
N PRO A 971 15.72 -0.03 9.51
CA PRO A 971 16.34 -1.06 10.36
C PRO A 971 16.63 -0.63 11.80
N CYS A 972 16.92 0.66 12.01
CA CYS A 972 17.09 1.29 13.32
C CYS A 972 15.90 1.02 14.27
N PHE A 973 14.67 1.04 13.75
CA PHE A 973 13.45 0.91 14.55
C PHE A 973 13.17 -0.52 15.01
N MET A 974 13.63 -1.54 14.27
CA MET A 974 13.45 -2.96 14.65
C MET A 974 14.14 -3.32 15.96
N HIS A 975 15.28 -2.68 16.25
CA HIS A 975 16.19 -3.08 17.33
C HIS A 975 16.40 -2.01 18.41
N LEU A 976 16.13 -0.73 18.12
CA LEU A 976 16.35 0.38 19.06
C LEU A 976 15.05 1.08 19.53
N SER A 977 13.86 0.53 19.24
CA SER A 977 12.57 1.16 19.61
C SER A 977 12.50 1.61 21.09
N ASN A 978 12.93 0.76 22.03
CA ASN A 978 12.98 1.07 23.46
C ASN A 978 14.00 2.18 23.80
N TYR A 979 15.17 2.19 23.14
CA TYR A 979 16.20 3.22 23.33
C TYR A 979 15.80 4.56 22.68
N LEU A 980 15.07 4.52 21.57
CA LEU A 980 14.50 5.71 20.92
C LEU A 980 13.39 6.34 21.77
N ARG A 981 12.64 5.54 22.54
CA ARG A 981 11.70 6.02 23.57
C ARG A 981 12.45 6.67 24.73
N GLU A 982 13.39 5.95 25.32
CA GLU A 982 14.14 6.41 26.49
C GLU A 982 15.63 6.08 26.31
N PRO A 983 16.47 7.07 25.95
CA PRO A 983 17.88 6.84 25.63
C PRO A 983 18.71 6.63 26.91
N LYS A 984 18.66 5.39 27.42
CA LYS A 984 19.46 4.89 28.54
C LYS A 984 20.04 3.54 28.15
N HIS A 985 21.26 3.25 28.58
CA HIS A 985 21.94 1.98 28.29
C HIS A 985 21.17 0.73 28.75
N VAL A 986 20.27 0.83 29.75
CA VAL A 986 19.39 -0.28 30.17
C VAL A 986 18.37 -0.70 29.09
N ASN A 987 18.09 0.18 28.13
CA ASN A 987 17.18 -0.04 27.01
C ASN A 987 17.92 -0.48 25.72
N LEU A 988 19.22 -0.77 25.80
CA LEU A 988 20.03 -1.35 24.72
C LEU A 988 20.31 -2.83 25.01
N GLU A 989 20.09 -3.71 24.03
CA GLU A 989 20.51 -5.10 24.11
C GLU A 989 22.01 -5.22 23.77
N GLN A 990 22.86 -5.45 24.78
CA GLN A 990 24.29 -5.69 24.56
C GLN A 990 24.52 -7.11 24.02
N VAL A 991 24.63 -7.23 22.70
CA VAL A 991 25.00 -8.48 22.01
C VAL A 991 26.51 -8.52 21.79
N PRO A 992 27.26 -9.47 22.38
CA PRO A 992 28.72 -9.52 22.23
C PRO A 992 29.20 -9.72 20.79
N TYR A 993 30.27 -9.04 20.38
CA TYR A 993 30.86 -9.08 19.03
C TYR A 993 31.20 -10.49 18.49
N VAL A 994 31.31 -11.51 19.34
CA VAL A 994 31.50 -12.91 18.91
C VAL A 994 30.33 -13.44 18.07
N PHE A 995 29.10 -12.95 18.27
CA PHE A 995 27.92 -13.38 17.50
C PHE A 995 28.02 -13.01 16.01
N ALA A 996 28.74 -11.94 15.65
CA ALA A 996 28.98 -11.58 14.26
C ALA A 996 29.72 -12.68 13.48
N LYS A 997 30.52 -13.53 14.15
CA LYS A 997 31.17 -14.68 13.51
C LYS A 997 30.16 -15.76 13.10
N ILE A 998 29.13 -15.98 13.92
CA ILE A 998 28.06 -16.95 13.63
C ILE A 998 27.24 -16.47 12.43
N CYS A 999 26.80 -15.21 12.42
CA CYS A 999 26.09 -14.63 11.28
C CYS A 999 26.95 -14.64 9.99
N PHE A 1000 28.27 -14.53 10.09
CA PHE A 1000 29.16 -14.60 8.93
C PHE A 1000 29.35 -16.04 8.41
N GLU A 1001 29.33 -17.04 9.30
CA GLU A 1001 29.25 -18.45 8.92
C GLU A 1001 27.89 -18.79 8.27
N ASP A 1002 26.79 -18.18 8.73
CA ASP A 1002 25.46 -18.30 8.11
C ASP A 1002 25.43 -17.69 6.71
N LEU A 1003 25.91 -16.44 6.54
CA LEU A 1003 26.09 -15.79 5.23
C LEU A 1003 26.83 -16.69 4.24
N ARG A 1004 27.93 -17.31 4.68
CA ARG A 1004 28.73 -18.23 3.86
C ARG A 1004 28.01 -19.54 3.52
N ARG A 1005 27.11 -20.03 4.38
CA ARG A 1005 26.26 -21.20 4.11
C ARG A 1005 25.12 -20.85 3.15
N ASN A 1006 24.49 -19.69 3.31
CA ASN A 1006 23.45 -19.17 2.42
C ASN A 1006 23.98 -19.02 0.99
N HIS A 1007 25.15 -18.38 0.83
CA HIS A 1007 25.78 -18.02 -0.44
C HIS A 1007 26.94 -18.95 -0.84
N ALA A 1008 26.87 -20.24 -0.47
CA ALA A 1008 27.91 -21.24 -0.77
C ALA A 1008 28.04 -21.57 -2.27
N ASP A 1009 26.94 -21.51 -3.02
CA ASP A 1009 26.89 -21.76 -4.47
C ASP A 1009 27.14 -20.51 -5.32
N ASP A 1010 27.26 -19.33 -4.70
CA ASP A 1010 27.36 -18.04 -5.39
C ASP A 1010 28.75 -17.86 -6.02
N GLN A 1011 28.80 -17.89 -7.34
CA GLN A 1011 30.07 -17.81 -8.10
C GLN A 1011 30.83 -16.49 -7.92
N ARG A 1012 30.15 -15.41 -7.50
CA ARG A 1012 30.73 -14.09 -7.19
C ARG A 1012 29.86 -13.33 -6.18
N TRP A 1013 30.48 -12.69 -5.20
CA TRP A 1013 29.84 -11.69 -4.34
C TRP A 1013 30.12 -10.27 -4.88
N PRO A 1014 29.37 -9.23 -4.49
CA PRO A 1014 29.68 -7.85 -4.87
C PRO A 1014 30.92 -7.32 -4.14
N GLU A 1015 31.82 -6.64 -4.87
CA GLU A 1015 33.10 -6.13 -4.35
C GLU A 1015 33.20 -4.59 -4.29
N TRP A 1016 32.08 -3.87 -4.31
CA TRP A 1016 32.07 -2.40 -4.26
C TRP A 1016 32.69 -1.87 -2.94
N PHE A 1017 33.49 -0.81 -3.04
CA PHE A 1017 34.25 -0.21 -1.92
C PHE A 1017 35.10 -1.18 -1.07
N LYS A 1018 35.47 -2.35 -1.64
CA LYS A 1018 36.23 -3.41 -0.97
C LYS A 1018 37.57 -2.95 -0.39
N VAL A 1019 38.28 -2.03 -1.05
CA VAL A 1019 39.59 -1.55 -0.60
C VAL A 1019 39.40 -0.47 0.47
N GLU A 1020 38.43 0.40 0.26
CA GLU A 1020 38.07 1.57 1.04
C GLU A 1020 37.53 1.13 2.42
N LEU A 1021 36.55 0.22 2.45
CA LEU A 1021 36.02 -0.40 3.66
C LEU A 1021 37.10 -1.18 4.43
N THR A 1022 38.00 -1.89 3.73
CA THR A 1022 39.13 -2.61 4.36
C THR A 1022 40.13 -1.63 4.99
N ASN A 1023 40.41 -0.50 4.33
CA ASN A 1023 41.30 0.52 4.87
C ASN A 1023 40.68 1.25 6.05
N TRP A 1024 39.37 1.54 5.99
CA TRP A 1024 38.62 2.19 7.07
C TRP A 1024 38.55 1.31 8.32
N ILE A 1025 38.16 0.04 8.21
CA ILE A 1025 38.00 -0.85 9.38
C ILE A 1025 39.33 -1.08 10.12
N HIS A 1026 40.47 -1.05 9.42
CA HIS A 1026 41.81 -1.15 10.02
C HIS A 1026 42.35 0.17 10.60
N GLN A 1027 41.63 1.29 10.42
CA GLN A 1027 41.92 2.57 11.09
C GLN A 1027 41.06 2.79 12.35
N GLN A 1028 39.94 2.08 12.48
CA GLN A 1028 39.07 2.15 13.65
C GLN A 1028 39.50 1.19 14.77
N SER A 1029 39.12 1.50 16.01
CA SER A 1029 39.47 0.74 17.22
C SER A 1029 38.54 -0.46 17.51
N PHE A 1030 38.09 -1.19 16.48
CA PHE A 1030 37.20 -2.34 16.66
C PHE A 1030 37.93 -3.59 17.19
N PRO A 1031 37.25 -4.48 17.93
CA PRO A 1031 37.83 -5.75 18.39
C PRO A 1031 38.32 -6.67 17.26
N ALA A 1032 39.16 -7.65 17.63
CA ALA A 1032 39.61 -8.71 16.74
C ALA A 1032 38.42 -9.48 16.12
N GLU A 1033 37.34 -9.64 16.89
CA GLU A 1033 36.10 -10.31 16.48
C GLU A 1033 35.50 -9.77 15.18
N ILE A 1034 35.62 -8.45 14.96
CA ILE A 1034 35.10 -7.74 13.79
C ILE A 1034 36.19 -7.54 12.73
N THR A 1035 37.38 -7.11 13.15
CA THR A 1035 38.51 -6.81 12.23
C THR A 1035 39.10 -8.05 11.56
N THR A 1036 38.73 -9.27 11.98
CA THR A 1036 39.11 -10.53 11.33
C THR A 1036 37.93 -11.35 10.80
N LEU A 1037 36.75 -10.76 10.59
CA LEU A 1037 35.57 -11.48 10.06
C LEU A 1037 35.83 -12.16 8.69
N PRO A 1038 36.21 -11.45 7.61
CA PRO A 1038 36.41 -12.05 6.30
C PRO A 1038 37.76 -12.74 6.14
N ASP A 1039 37.74 -14.08 6.15
CA ASP A 1039 38.88 -14.95 5.86
C ASP A 1039 39.33 -14.91 4.40
N VAL A 1040 38.40 -14.64 3.46
CA VAL A 1040 38.70 -14.55 2.01
C VAL A 1040 38.58 -13.11 1.51
N GLY A 1041 39.40 -12.75 0.52
CA GLY A 1041 39.47 -11.37 0.01
C GLY A 1041 38.20 -10.85 -0.65
N PHE A 1042 37.34 -11.70 -1.22
CA PHE A 1042 36.14 -11.25 -1.95
C PHE A 1042 34.97 -10.84 -1.04
N SER A 1043 34.83 -11.47 0.12
CA SER A 1043 33.71 -11.23 1.04
C SER A 1043 33.80 -9.91 1.81
N ARG A 1044 34.94 -9.22 1.76
CA ARG A 1044 35.25 -8.03 2.58
C ARG A 1044 34.27 -6.86 2.44
N ALA A 1045 33.75 -6.61 1.23
CA ALA A 1045 32.77 -5.54 1.01
C ALA A 1045 31.45 -5.81 1.76
N VAL A 1046 30.90 -7.01 1.56
CA VAL A 1046 29.68 -7.49 2.25
C VAL A 1046 29.90 -7.58 3.76
N ALA A 1047 31.08 -8.04 4.19
CA ALA A 1047 31.41 -8.21 5.61
C ALA A 1047 31.56 -6.88 6.38
N TYR A 1048 32.18 -5.87 5.78
CA TYR A 1048 32.50 -4.63 6.50
C TYR A 1048 31.46 -3.51 6.33
N LEU A 1049 30.58 -3.58 5.32
CA LEU A 1049 29.52 -2.56 5.17
C LEU A 1049 28.60 -2.40 6.39
N PRO A 1050 27.97 -3.46 6.98
CA PRO A 1050 27.07 -3.26 8.11
C PRO A 1050 27.77 -2.60 9.32
N VAL A 1051 29.07 -2.86 9.49
CA VAL A 1051 29.92 -2.24 10.52
C VAL A 1051 30.13 -0.74 10.24
N PHE A 1052 30.41 -0.38 8.99
CA PHE A 1052 30.51 1.02 8.56
C PHE A 1052 29.19 1.77 8.72
N MET A 1053 28.08 1.17 8.26
CA MET A 1053 26.75 1.79 8.33
C MET A 1053 26.31 2.01 9.78
N ALA A 1054 26.57 1.06 10.68
CA ALA A 1054 26.35 1.23 12.11
C ALA A 1054 27.14 2.41 12.69
N ALA A 1055 28.41 2.60 12.28
CA ALA A 1055 29.21 3.76 12.69
C ALA A 1055 28.68 5.09 12.13
N VAL A 1056 28.06 5.11 10.94
CA VAL A 1056 27.37 6.28 10.40
C VAL A 1056 26.12 6.62 11.23
N THR A 1057 25.28 5.63 11.53
CA THR A 1057 24.05 5.86 12.33
C THR A 1057 24.37 6.25 13.78
N ALA A 1058 25.48 5.75 14.34
CA ALA A 1058 26.02 6.18 15.63
C ALA A 1058 26.68 7.58 15.59
N GLY A 1059 26.82 8.21 14.41
CA GLY A 1059 27.46 9.53 14.25
C GLY A 1059 28.98 9.53 14.44
N LYS A 1060 29.64 8.36 14.33
CA LYS A 1060 31.10 8.18 14.56
C LYS A 1060 31.92 8.37 13.27
N THR A 1061 31.32 8.23 12.09
CA THR A 1061 31.98 8.37 10.76
C THR A 1061 30.98 8.97 9.74
N ASN A 1062 31.48 9.48 8.60
CA ASN A 1062 30.67 10.09 7.54
C ASN A 1062 30.88 9.38 6.18
N PHE A 1063 29.95 9.56 5.26
CA PHE A 1063 30.05 9.01 3.89
C PHE A 1063 31.26 9.53 3.09
N SER A 1064 31.73 10.74 3.40
CA SER A 1064 32.98 11.32 2.87
C SER A 1064 34.21 10.45 3.11
N ASP A 1065 34.16 9.57 4.11
CA ASP A 1065 35.30 8.80 4.59
C ASP A 1065 35.54 7.55 3.71
N LEU A 1066 34.63 7.26 2.76
CA LEU A 1066 34.77 6.24 1.71
C LEU A 1066 34.89 6.84 0.30
N THR A 1067 34.07 7.85 -0.04
CA THR A 1067 34.14 8.53 -1.36
C THR A 1067 33.47 9.90 -1.33
N GLU A 1068 33.93 10.81 -2.19
CA GLU A 1068 33.25 12.08 -2.50
C GLU A 1068 32.00 11.87 -3.38
N SER A 1069 31.90 10.73 -4.08
CA SER A 1069 30.82 10.42 -5.01
C SER A 1069 29.60 9.80 -4.30
N LEU A 1070 28.75 10.67 -3.74
CA LEU A 1070 27.50 10.28 -3.09
C LEU A 1070 26.60 9.34 -3.95
N PRO A 1071 26.47 9.49 -5.28
CA PRO A 1071 25.72 8.55 -6.12
C PRO A 1071 26.29 7.12 -6.15
N GLU A 1072 27.62 6.98 -6.21
CA GLU A 1072 28.28 5.67 -6.20
C GLU A 1072 28.10 4.98 -4.84
N LEU A 1073 28.31 5.71 -3.75
CA LEU A 1073 28.08 5.21 -2.40
C LEU A 1073 26.63 4.80 -2.19
N LYS A 1074 25.67 5.65 -2.59
CA LYS A 1074 24.23 5.36 -2.46
C LYS A 1074 23.82 4.05 -3.14
N PHE A 1075 24.48 3.67 -4.24
CA PHE A 1075 24.25 2.39 -4.91
C PHE A 1075 24.99 1.22 -4.27
N ALA A 1076 26.28 1.38 -3.97
CA ALA A 1076 27.09 0.31 -3.40
C ALA A 1076 26.55 -0.16 -2.05
N VAL A 1077 26.09 0.77 -1.20
CA VAL A 1077 25.45 0.44 0.08
C VAL A 1077 24.28 -0.54 -0.14
N ARG A 1078 23.45 -0.30 -1.16
CA ARG A 1078 22.26 -1.13 -1.48
C ARG A 1078 22.61 -2.48 -2.04
N VAL A 1079 23.52 -2.53 -3.02
CA VAL A 1079 23.95 -3.79 -3.65
C VAL A 1079 24.60 -4.73 -2.64
N LEU A 1080 25.17 -4.18 -1.57
CA LEU A 1080 25.78 -4.92 -0.46
C LEU A 1080 24.79 -5.20 0.70
N SER A 1081 23.85 -4.30 1.01
CA SER A 1081 22.82 -4.52 2.04
C SER A 1081 21.78 -5.56 1.62
N ASP A 1082 21.37 -5.51 0.35
CA ASP A 1082 20.31 -6.36 -0.20
C ASP A 1082 20.86 -7.71 -0.71
N PHE A 1083 22.16 -8.00 -0.48
CA PHE A 1083 22.80 -9.28 -0.81
C PHE A 1083 22.34 -10.40 0.14
N ASP A 1084 22.46 -10.16 1.45
CA ASP A 1084 21.82 -10.96 2.51
C ASP A 1084 21.38 -10.00 3.62
N ARG A 1085 20.13 -9.54 3.52
CA ARG A 1085 19.59 -8.48 4.37
C ARG A 1085 19.24 -8.98 5.76
N ASP A 1086 18.33 -9.96 5.81
CA ASP A 1086 17.70 -10.48 7.03
C ASP A 1086 18.60 -11.41 7.87
N ALA A 1087 19.58 -12.10 7.28
CA ALA A 1087 20.44 -13.03 8.02
C ALA A 1087 21.85 -12.47 8.29
N TRP A 1088 22.35 -11.53 7.49
CA TRP A 1088 23.66 -10.92 7.68
C TRP A 1088 23.62 -9.42 8.00
N TYR A 1089 23.11 -8.59 7.09
CA TYR A 1089 23.29 -7.13 7.17
C TYR A 1089 22.60 -6.53 8.37
N GLU A 1090 21.28 -6.71 8.53
CA GLU A 1090 20.52 -6.08 9.63
C GLU A 1090 20.90 -6.61 11.02
N PRO A 1091 21.14 -7.93 11.23
CA PRO A 1091 21.66 -8.44 12.50
C PRO A 1091 23.04 -7.87 12.86
N THR A 1092 23.97 -7.81 11.91
CA THR A 1092 25.35 -7.33 12.15
C THR A 1092 25.38 -5.82 12.38
N TYR A 1093 24.62 -5.06 11.57
CA TYR A 1093 24.44 -3.62 11.74
C TYR A 1093 23.89 -3.30 13.13
N SER A 1094 22.84 -3.98 13.57
CA SER A 1094 22.17 -3.71 14.85
C SER A 1094 23.02 -4.10 16.05
N LEU A 1095 23.75 -5.23 15.95
CA LEU A 1095 24.75 -5.65 16.93
C LEU A 1095 25.85 -4.59 17.10
N VAL A 1096 26.45 -4.13 16.00
CA VAL A 1096 27.53 -3.13 16.05
C VAL A 1096 27.00 -1.79 16.56
N LEU A 1097 25.82 -1.35 16.10
CA LEU A 1097 25.20 -0.09 16.51
C LEU A 1097 24.90 -0.07 18.01
N SER A 1098 24.34 -1.15 18.57
CA SER A 1098 24.07 -1.25 20.01
C SER A 1098 25.36 -1.10 20.85
N ASN A 1099 26.45 -1.78 20.46
CA ASN A 1099 27.74 -1.66 21.16
C ASN A 1099 28.37 -0.26 20.98
N LEU A 1100 28.33 0.33 19.79
CA LEU A 1100 28.85 1.68 19.55
C LEU A 1100 28.10 2.78 20.33
N LEU A 1101 26.81 2.55 20.64
CA LEU A 1101 26.02 3.41 21.51
C LEU A 1101 26.36 3.19 23.00
N LEU A 1102 26.65 1.95 23.41
CA LEU A 1102 27.13 1.62 24.77
C LEU A 1102 28.51 2.24 25.07
N GLU A 1103 29.38 2.37 24.06
CA GLU A 1103 30.73 2.97 24.17
C GLU A 1103 30.74 4.52 24.25
N THR A 1104 29.59 5.20 24.44
CA THR A 1104 29.50 6.68 24.29
C THR A 1104 29.54 7.50 25.59
N GLU A 1105 29.56 6.88 26.78
CA GLU A 1105 29.54 7.59 28.08
C GLU A 1105 30.77 7.33 29.00
N GLU A 1106 31.90 6.81 28.50
CA GLU A 1106 33.19 6.76 29.25
C GLU A 1106 34.07 8.02 29.07
#